data_AF-A0A0U1MA12-F1
#
_entry.id   AF-A0A0U1MA12-F1
#
_cell.length_a   1.000
_cell.length_b   1.000
_cell.length_c   1.000
_cell.angle_alpha   90.00
_cell.angle_beta   90.00
_cell.angle_gamma   90.00
#
_symmetry.space_group_name_H-M   'P 1'
#
loop_
_entity.id
_entity.type
_entity.pdbx_description
1 polymer ?
#
loop_
_entity_poly.entity_id
_entity_poly.type
_entity_poly.pdbx_seq_one_letter_code
_entity_poly.pdbx_strand_id
1 'polypeptide(L)'
;MAAKSEVDYGELPTVSLAKLVQGEADAAKDLFTACRDVGFFYLDFRDPSTSKILEDVDKLVTITERTFQLPLEEKQYYNTEKLSTLSKTHGYKAAGLASGPFQEKRDGFESYMIANNALFDLDPEMPFEAPSTITGQREMLEQFVAHMHEYGLVILSTLAQALHIRFQESHRNTVPNTSSLGLLRYLTYGSSDKKVGHIAHTDIGTLAIVFSQTGGLQVLMPGVDEWQYIAPKPGHAIVNVGDSLTALSKGALKSCLHRVVPPPDAWNQTKYSIVYLVRPEHDVNFTAGDGKDWRSLDWHNRKFAILRASHAVQREDATLTGRHGYIGLADTPVLQPGIWQQVNYIRIGSKYSSVRYPSSCIQTSVHLVIDKLAVAMASSNDTPEDDSNDFVVPTDWEETNLRHVCDEIPPSIFLICIGELAERFTYRCITAPMRRIICLFLLLKTVTAEHSQKTMWKILATTLYDRELWAGLASCGVLILFVTSFPMSLDKGAGLPGLIVALVLIGLGFGGIKSNVSPLIAEQYSRKPLRTHTLESGEKVIIDPNLTIQTIYGRYYWVINLGALSVIPASWLELKVSFWAAFLLPLCFWALTAGILALARGKYVVQKPSGSILVKAMRVLWLGLKGGRNLDAAKPSLLAQTRSGSTIPWDDEFVQELKRALVACTVFCVLYVVLVDSVHSGGSVAEAHVYSPIFWICYGQTNSNFVSQAASMQTFGIPNDMMGCFGPIFVLTLLPVLEKVVYPTLGRFRINPKPISRITAGFVTMACTIGYTAGIQDYIYKSPPCYDHPLKGACSDGGRLPNDVNVFLQIPAYALTALSELLAFVTGMEYAYTKAPKSMRSIVSSLFLLTCSIGSILGITLSPVSKDPKVLVQYASLSGVMAVTAVCFLFFFQKYDKIEAKMNVLDSGEDSSANAANHRSQTAEKA
;
A
#
# COMPACT_ATOMS: atom_id res chain seq x y z
N MET A 1 34.09 6.22 24.35
CA MET A 1 33.34 5.91 25.58
C MET A 1 32.11 6.81 25.61
N ALA A 2 30.96 6.32 25.12
CA ALA A 2 29.69 7.02 25.27
C ALA A 2 29.14 6.68 26.66
N ALA A 3 28.72 7.69 27.41
CA ALA A 3 28.13 7.52 28.74
C ALA A 3 26.90 6.60 28.63
N LYS A 4 26.94 5.44 29.29
CA LYS A 4 25.73 4.65 29.57
C LYS A 4 24.79 5.59 30.31
N SER A 5 23.60 5.84 29.78
CA SER A 5 22.53 6.40 30.62
C SER A 5 22.31 5.38 31.73
N GLU A 6 22.66 5.72 32.96
CA GLU A 6 22.36 4.87 34.12
C GLU A 6 20.85 4.65 34.17
N VAL A 7 20.43 3.40 34.02
CA VAL A 7 19.06 2.99 34.32
C VAL A 7 18.94 3.06 35.84
N ASP A 8 18.03 3.90 36.33
CA ASP A 8 17.74 3.95 37.75
C ASP A 8 16.98 2.68 38.15
N TYR A 9 17.64 1.84 38.93
CA TYR A 9 17.10 0.56 39.39
C TYR A 9 16.53 0.74 40.79
N GLY A 10 15.25 0.42 40.96
CA GLY A 10 14.60 0.40 42.26
C GLY A 10 15.17 -0.70 43.16
N GLU A 11 15.20 -0.43 44.46
CA GLU A 11 15.63 -1.40 45.46
C GLU A 11 14.43 -2.20 45.99
N LEU A 12 14.65 -3.51 46.20
CA LEU A 12 13.74 -4.38 46.93
C LEU A 12 14.37 -4.83 48.25
N PRO A 13 13.56 -5.06 49.29
CA PRO A 13 14.01 -5.71 50.52
C PRO A 13 14.67 -7.05 50.21
N THR A 14 15.70 -7.41 50.96
CA THR A 14 16.39 -8.71 50.82
C THR A 14 16.13 -9.56 52.06
N VAL A 15 15.67 -10.79 51.86
CA VAL A 15 15.35 -11.76 52.90
C VAL A 15 16.25 -12.97 52.73
N SER A 16 16.90 -13.42 53.80
CA SER A 16 17.77 -14.60 53.75
C SER A 16 16.98 -15.90 53.88
N LEU A 17 17.13 -16.81 52.91
CA LEU A 17 16.46 -18.11 52.98
C LEU A 17 17.01 -18.96 54.14
N ALA A 18 18.33 -18.98 54.35
CA ALA A 18 18.94 -19.75 55.43
C ALA A 18 18.38 -19.35 56.81
N LYS A 19 18.21 -18.05 57.04
CA LYS A 19 17.61 -17.53 58.27
C LYS A 19 16.13 -17.90 58.43
N LEU A 20 15.37 -17.91 57.33
CA LEU A 20 13.98 -18.38 57.34
C LEU A 20 13.88 -19.87 57.67
N VAL A 21 14.75 -20.70 57.08
CA VAL A 21 14.83 -22.14 57.36
C VAL A 21 15.20 -22.41 58.82
N GLN A 22 16.05 -21.57 59.42
CA GLN A 22 16.42 -21.64 60.84
C GLN A 22 15.34 -21.07 61.78
N GLY A 23 14.29 -20.44 61.25
CA GLY A 23 13.21 -19.86 62.05
C GLY A 23 13.58 -18.56 62.79
N GLU A 24 14.52 -17.77 62.26
CA GLU A 24 14.90 -16.49 62.87
C GLU A 24 13.75 -15.47 62.83
N ALA A 25 13.41 -14.89 63.98
CA ALA A 25 12.28 -13.97 64.13
C ALA A 25 12.44 -12.67 63.32
N ASP A 26 13.67 -12.15 63.20
CA ASP A 26 13.95 -10.93 62.43
C ASP A 26 13.71 -11.16 60.93
N ALA A 27 14.18 -12.28 60.38
CA ALA A 27 13.93 -12.64 58.99
C ALA A 27 12.44 -12.86 58.70
N ALA A 28 11.69 -13.44 59.65
CA ALA A 28 10.24 -13.60 59.54
C ALA A 28 9.52 -12.24 59.50
N LYS A 29 9.96 -11.28 60.32
CA LYS A 29 9.42 -9.92 60.35
C LYS A 29 9.74 -9.16 59.06
N ASP A 30 10.95 -9.29 58.55
CA ASP A 30 11.37 -8.66 57.29
C ASP A 30 10.56 -9.22 56.12
N LEU A 31 10.37 -10.55 56.07
CA LEU A 31 9.52 -11.22 55.09
C LEU A 31 8.08 -10.71 55.13
N PHE A 32 7.48 -10.67 56.33
CA PHE A 32 6.11 -10.19 56.49
C PHE A 32 5.96 -8.74 56.04
N THR A 33 6.90 -7.88 56.42
CA THR A 33 6.92 -6.46 56.05
C THR A 33 7.06 -6.29 54.54
N ALA A 34 7.99 -7.02 53.91
CA ALA A 34 8.18 -6.96 52.46
C ALA A 34 6.93 -7.42 51.68
N CYS A 35 6.27 -8.51 52.09
CA CYS A 35 5.06 -9.02 51.46
C CYS A 35 3.82 -8.12 51.69
N ARG A 36 3.73 -7.44 52.84
CA ARG A 36 2.62 -6.53 53.17
C ARG A 36 2.76 -5.18 52.46
N ASP A 37 3.96 -4.62 52.46
CA ASP A 37 4.18 -3.23 52.05
C ASP A 37 4.49 -3.12 50.56
N VAL A 38 5.30 -4.04 50.02
CA VAL A 38 5.76 -4.01 48.62
C VAL A 38 5.14 -5.14 47.79
N GLY A 39 5.12 -6.36 48.31
CA GLY A 39 4.71 -7.56 47.56
C GLY A 39 5.82 -8.17 46.70
N PHE A 40 7.03 -7.61 46.72
CA PHE A 40 8.25 -8.09 46.06
C PHE A 40 9.43 -8.05 47.03
N PHE A 41 10.34 -9.02 46.92
CA PHE A 41 11.61 -9.05 47.66
C PHE A 41 12.66 -9.90 46.96
N TYR A 42 13.94 -9.71 47.30
CA TYR A 42 15.00 -10.64 46.95
C TYR A 42 15.09 -11.75 48.00
N LEU A 43 15.18 -12.99 47.55
CA LEU A 43 15.48 -14.13 48.40
C LEU A 43 16.94 -14.54 48.19
N ASP A 44 17.74 -14.47 49.25
CA ASP A 44 19.19 -14.75 49.22
C ASP A 44 19.48 -16.23 49.45
N PHE A 45 20.19 -16.85 48.50
CA PHE A 45 20.58 -18.26 48.51
C PHE A 45 22.08 -18.48 48.76
N ARG A 46 22.88 -17.42 48.94
CA ARG A 46 24.35 -17.51 48.97
C ARG A 46 24.92 -18.25 50.17
N ASP A 47 24.11 -18.50 51.20
CA ASP A 47 24.53 -19.29 52.35
C ASP A 47 24.84 -20.75 51.93
N PRO A 48 25.91 -21.38 52.46
CA PRO A 48 26.28 -22.75 52.11
C PRO A 48 25.18 -23.79 52.29
N SER A 49 24.22 -23.58 53.20
CA SER A 49 23.08 -24.48 53.42
C SER A 49 22.05 -24.44 52.28
N THR A 50 22.01 -23.36 51.50
CA THR A 50 21.02 -23.12 50.44
C THR A 50 21.62 -22.93 49.05
N SER A 51 22.94 -22.73 48.95
CA SER A 51 23.61 -22.33 47.70
C SER A 51 23.61 -23.39 46.60
N LYS A 52 23.39 -24.67 46.94
CA LYS A 52 23.36 -25.78 45.97
C LYS A 52 22.35 -25.53 44.84
N ILE A 53 21.21 -24.89 45.14
CA ILE A 53 20.18 -24.62 44.15
C ILE A 53 20.68 -23.70 43.02
N LEU A 54 21.67 -22.84 43.30
CA LEU A 54 22.23 -21.92 42.30
C LEU A 54 22.96 -22.67 41.19
N GLU A 55 23.61 -23.80 41.51
CA GLU A 55 24.24 -24.66 40.52
C GLU A 55 23.20 -25.32 39.59
N ASP A 56 22.05 -25.70 40.15
CA ASP A 56 20.95 -26.27 39.37
C ASP A 56 20.26 -25.20 38.51
N VAL A 57 20.17 -23.95 38.98
CA VAL A 57 19.72 -22.81 38.16
C VAL A 57 20.64 -22.61 36.95
N ASP A 58 21.97 -22.65 37.12
CA ASP A 58 22.90 -22.49 35.99
C ASP A 58 22.78 -23.63 34.96
N LYS A 59 22.57 -24.88 35.42
CA LYS A 59 22.23 -26.01 34.53
C LYS A 59 20.91 -25.78 33.81
N LEU A 60 19.89 -25.27 34.51
CA LEU A 60 18.58 -24.98 33.92
C LEU A 60 18.64 -23.87 32.88
N VAL A 61 19.46 -22.83 33.07
CA VAL A 61 19.71 -21.81 32.04
C VAL A 61 20.31 -22.46 30.79
N THR A 62 21.29 -23.36 30.96
CA THR A 62 21.89 -24.10 29.84
C THR A 62 20.88 -24.99 29.11
N ILE A 63 20.02 -25.70 29.86
CA ILE A 63 18.93 -26.51 29.28
C ILE A 63 17.97 -25.60 28.51
N THR A 64 17.59 -24.47 29.09
CA THR A 64 16.68 -23.49 28.49
C THR A 64 17.23 -22.97 27.16
N GLU A 65 18.51 -22.60 27.11
CA GLU A 65 19.17 -22.18 25.88
C GLU A 65 19.10 -23.25 24.80
N ARG A 66 19.46 -24.49 25.13
CA ARG A 66 19.43 -25.63 24.19
C ARG A 66 18.01 -25.93 23.72
N THR A 67 17.03 -25.95 24.62
CA THR A 67 15.63 -26.17 24.28
C THR A 67 15.11 -25.11 23.32
N PHE A 68 15.43 -23.83 23.52
CA PHE A 68 14.97 -22.77 22.62
C PHE A 68 15.74 -22.66 21.29
N GLN A 69 16.91 -23.29 21.20
CA GLN A 69 17.67 -23.48 19.95
C GLN A 69 17.12 -24.61 19.06
N LEU A 70 16.26 -25.48 19.58
CA LEU A 70 15.60 -26.52 18.78
C LEU A 70 14.79 -25.90 17.62
N PRO A 71 14.66 -26.61 16.48
CA PRO A 71 13.81 -26.20 15.37
C PRO A 71 12.39 -25.86 15.85
N LEU A 72 11.78 -24.82 15.24
CA LEU A 72 10.45 -24.38 15.63
C LEU A 72 9.40 -25.49 15.50
N GLU A 73 9.51 -26.33 14.47
CA GLU A 73 8.60 -27.47 14.24
C GLU A 73 8.63 -28.46 15.41
N GLU A 74 9.83 -28.76 15.95
CA GLU A 74 9.99 -29.64 17.10
C GLU A 74 9.42 -28.99 18.37
N LYS A 75 9.69 -27.70 18.61
CA LYS A 75 9.09 -26.99 19.76
C LYS A 75 7.56 -26.95 19.67
N GLN A 76 7.02 -26.74 18.47
CA GLN A 76 5.58 -26.63 18.22
C GLN A 76 4.84 -27.98 18.32
N TYR A 77 5.56 -29.10 18.22
CA TYR A 77 5.02 -30.42 18.52
C TYR A 77 4.45 -30.45 19.96
N TYR A 78 5.23 -29.95 20.91
CA TYR A 78 4.89 -29.89 22.34
C TYR A 78 4.07 -28.64 22.73
N ASN A 79 3.19 -28.15 21.87
CA ASN A 79 2.44 -26.91 22.15
C ASN A 79 1.50 -27.06 23.37
N THR A 80 1.47 -26.05 24.24
CA THR A 80 0.57 -25.96 25.41
C THR A 80 -0.91 -26.21 25.14
N GLU A 81 -1.39 -26.01 23.91
CA GLU A 81 -2.78 -26.23 23.54
C GLU A 81 -3.10 -27.71 23.21
N LYS A 82 -2.08 -28.54 23.01
CA LYS A 82 -2.22 -29.96 22.67
C LYS A 82 -2.09 -30.88 23.88
N LEU A 83 -1.22 -30.53 24.83
CA LEU A 83 -0.75 -31.43 25.88
C LEU A 83 -1.63 -31.46 27.15
N SER A 84 -2.62 -30.58 27.28
CA SER A 84 -3.58 -30.65 28.39
C SER A 84 -4.92 -29.99 28.04
N THR A 85 -5.99 -30.66 28.44
CA THR A 85 -7.39 -30.22 28.33
C THR A 85 -7.85 -29.38 29.54
N LEU A 86 -7.31 -29.65 30.73
CA LEU A 86 -7.71 -29.06 32.02
C LEU A 86 -7.06 -27.69 32.30
N SER A 87 -5.77 -27.55 32.02
CA SER A 87 -5.05 -26.28 32.14
C SER A 87 -3.95 -26.20 31.09
N LYS A 88 -3.90 -25.12 30.31
CA LYS A 88 -2.91 -24.91 29.23
C LYS A 88 -1.52 -24.53 29.78
N THR A 89 -1.03 -25.29 30.76
CA THR A 89 0.13 -24.98 31.60
C THR A 89 1.34 -25.86 31.32
N HIS A 90 1.20 -26.93 30.53
CA HIS A 90 2.33 -27.80 30.18
C HIS A 90 2.69 -27.67 28.70
N GLY A 91 3.97 -27.46 28.40
CA GLY A 91 4.52 -27.42 27.04
C GLY A 91 4.99 -26.04 26.57
N TYR A 92 5.19 -25.95 25.25
CA TYR A 92 5.72 -24.79 24.54
C TYR A 92 4.64 -23.76 24.16
N LYS A 93 4.95 -22.48 24.38
CA LYS A 93 4.19 -21.33 23.91
C LYS A 93 5.12 -20.40 23.13
N ALA A 94 4.75 -20.12 21.89
CA ALA A 94 5.49 -19.24 21.00
C ALA A 94 5.34 -17.75 21.37
N ALA A 95 6.32 -16.94 20.98
CA ALA A 95 6.26 -15.48 21.16
C ALA A 95 5.18 -14.84 20.28
N GLY A 96 4.41 -13.95 20.88
CA GLY A 96 3.39 -13.14 20.21
C GLY A 96 1.98 -13.71 20.25
N LEU A 97 1.72 -14.72 21.10
CA LEU A 97 0.41 -15.33 21.31
C LEU A 97 -0.51 -14.46 22.19
N ALA A 98 0.07 -13.67 23.09
CA ALA A 98 -0.62 -12.80 24.05
C ALA A 98 -0.41 -11.32 23.72
N SER A 99 -1.18 -10.45 24.37
CA SER A 99 -1.00 -9.00 24.26
C SER A 99 0.28 -8.56 24.99
N GLY A 100 1.02 -7.62 24.39
CA GLY A 100 2.30 -7.13 24.91
C GLY A 100 2.15 -5.89 25.81
N PRO A 101 3.25 -5.40 26.41
CA PRO A 101 3.28 -4.21 27.25
C PRO A 101 3.18 -2.90 26.45
N PHE A 102 3.17 -2.92 25.13
CA PHE A 102 3.01 -1.72 24.30
C PHE A 102 1.70 -1.78 23.53
N GLN A 103 1.07 -0.62 23.32
CA GLN A 103 -0.18 -0.50 22.57
C GLN A 103 -0.11 -1.25 21.24
N GLU A 104 -1.07 -2.15 21.01
CA GLU A 104 -1.22 -2.96 19.78
C GLU A 104 -0.02 -3.87 19.43
N LYS A 105 0.94 -4.01 20.35
CA LYS A 105 2.02 -5.01 20.22
C LYS A 105 1.63 -6.30 20.92
N ARG A 106 2.25 -7.39 20.46
CA ARG A 106 2.15 -8.70 21.10
C ARG A 106 3.31 -8.90 22.07
N ASP A 107 3.18 -9.88 22.94
CA ASP A 107 4.26 -10.26 23.85
C ASP A 107 5.51 -10.73 23.08
N GLY A 108 6.68 -10.48 23.65
CA GLY A 108 7.99 -10.74 23.05
C GLY A 108 8.76 -11.84 23.75
N PHE A 109 8.10 -12.91 24.18
CA PHE A 109 8.80 -14.05 24.78
C PHE A 109 8.17 -15.39 24.40
N GLU A 110 9.00 -16.38 24.20
CA GLU A 110 8.57 -17.78 24.17
C GLU A 110 8.82 -18.43 25.53
N SER A 111 8.03 -19.43 25.86
CA SER A 111 8.12 -20.14 27.12
C SER A 111 7.90 -21.63 26.95
N TYR A 112 8.57 -22.43 27.78
CA TYR A 112 8.30 -23.85 27.95
C TYR A 112 7.95 -24.09 29.42
N MET A 113 6.75 -24.58 29.69
CA MET A 113 6.24 -24.79 31.04
C MET A 113 6.20 -26.28 31.38
N ILE A 114 6.77 -26.64 32.51
CA ILE A 114 6.81 -28.00 33.04
C ILE A 114 5.87 -28.02 34.24
N ALA A 115 4.68 -28.60 34.07
CA ALA A 115 3.69 -28.67 35.14
C ALA A 115 4.08 -29.75 36.15
N ASN A 116 3.87 -29.49 37.45
CA ASN A 116 4.15 -30.47 38.49
C ASN A 116 3.29 -31.73 38.31
N ASN A 117 2.06 -31.58 37.82
CA ASN A 117 1.17 -32.71 37.54
C ASN A 117 1.77 -33.69 36.53
N ALA A 118 2.42 -33.18 35.48
CA ALA A 118 3.10 -34.02 34.50
C ALA A 118 4.41 -34.59 35.08
N LEU A 119 5.21 -33.76 35.75
CA LEU A 119 6.52 -34.15 36.25
C LEU A 119 6.45 -35.25 37.33
N PHE A 120 5.45 -35.19 38.23
CA PHE A 120 5.25 -36.15 39.31
C PHE A 120 4.09 -37.13 39.06
N ASP A 121 3.59 -37.20 37.82
CA ASP A 121 2.50 -38.11 37.40
C ASP A 121 1.23 -38.01 38.30
N LEU A 122 0.87 -36.80 38.72
CA LEU A 122 -0.29 -36.54 39.60
C LEU A 122 -1.62 -36.51 38.84
N ASP A 123 -1.57 -36.29 37.52
CA ASP A 123 -2.74 -36.21 36.65
C ASP A 123 -2.57 -37.20 35.47
N PRO A 124 -3.36 -38.28 35.43
CA PRO A 124 -3.30 -39.27 34.35
C PRO A 124 -3.60 -38.70 32.96
N GLU A 125 -4.30 -37.56 32.88
CA GLU A 125 -4.62 -36.89 31.60
C GLU A 125 -3.50 -35.95 31.12
N MET A 126 -2.42 -35.79 31.90
CA MET A 126 -1.30 -34.90 31.58
C MET A 126 0.05 -35.66 31.67
N PRO A 127 0.39 -36.51 30.69
CA PRO A 127 1.65 -37.24 30.70
C PRO A 127 2.85 -36.31 30.54
N PHE A 128 4.01 -36.73 31.08
CA PHE A 128 5.27 -36.02 30.89
C PHE A 128 5.82 -36.19 29.47
N GLU A 129 5.40 -35.31 28.56
CA GLU A 129 5.88 -35.26 27.17
C GLU A 129 6.70 -34.00 26.91
N ALA A 130 8.02 -34.18 26.76
CA ALA A 130 8.94 -33.07 26.51
C ALA A 130 10.02 -33.39 25.46
N PRO A 131 10.67 -32.37 24.87
CA PRO A 131 11.83 -32.54 24.00
C PRO A 131 12.95 -33.31 24.70
N SER A 132 13.81 -33.97 23.92
CA SER A 132 14.96 -34.74 24.42
C SER A 132 15.86 -33.97 25.39
N THR A 133 16.01 -32.66 25.18
CA THR A 133 16.76 -31.73 26.04
C THR A 133 16.23 -31.64 27.48
N ILE A 134 14.92 -31.85 27.68
CA ILE A 134 14.24 -31.81 28.98
C ILE A 134 14.05 -33.23 29.52
N THR A 135 13.61 -34.17 28.67
CA THR A 135 13.30 -35.55 29.06
C THR A 135 14.51 -36.27 29.66
N GLY A 136 15.72 -36.02 29.12
CA GLY A 136 16.96 -36.59 29.65
C GLY A 136 17.40 -36.02 31.00
N GLN A 137 16.70 -35.03 31.56
CA GLN A 137 17.04 -34.34 32.81
C GLN A 137 15.92 -34.44 33.86
N ARG A 138 14.96 -35.36 33.67
CA ARG A 138 13.76 -35.48 34.52
C ARG A 138 14.07 -35.57 36.02
N GLU A 139 15.01 -36.42 36.43
CA GLU A 139 15.36 -36.59 37.85
C GLU A 139 15.89 -35.29 38.49
N MET A 140 16.73 -34.54 37.76
CA MET A 140 17.23 -33.24 38.22
C MET A 140 16.08 -32.22 38.33
N LEU A 141 15.16 -32.21 37.36
CA LEU A 141 13.97 -31.35 37.38
C LEU A 141 13.06 -31.67 38.58
N GLU A 142 12.83 -32.95 38.86
CA GLU A 142 12.05 -33.40 40.03
C GLU A 142 12.68 -32.90 41.33
N GLN A 143 13.99 -33.08 41.50
CA GLN A 143 14.72 -32.59 42.67
C GLN A 143 14.67 -31.06 42.79
N PHE A 144 14.92 -30.34 41.70
CA PHE A 144 14.87 -28.88 41.69
C PHE A 144 13.48 -28.36 42.07
N VAL A 145 12.43 -28.90 41.43
CA VAL A 145 11.04 -28.51 41.70
C VAL A 145 10.63 -28.83 43.13
N ALA A 146 11.04 -29.98 43.68
CA ALA A 146 10.77 -30.35 45.06
C ALA A 146 11.40 -29.33 46.05
N HIS A 147 12.69 -29.01 45.90
CA HIS A 147 13.36 -28.03 46.76
C HIS A 147 12.72 -26.63 46.64
N MET A 148 12.41 -26.17 45.42
CA MET A 148 11.75 -24.87 45.22
C MET A 148 10.37 -24.82 45.86
N HIS A 149 9.62 -25.93 45.83
CA HIS A 149 8.33 -26.04 46.51
C HIS A 149 8.48 -26.01 48.02
N GLU A 150 9.47 -26.73 48.58
CA GLU A 150 9.78 -26.71 50.01
C GLU A 150 10.14 -25.31 50.49
N TYR A 151 10.98 -24.57 49.75
CA TYR A 151 11.29 -23.17 50.08
C TYR A 151 10.06 -22.27 49.99
N GLY A 152 9.18 -22.50 49.01
CA GLY A 152 7.87 -21.85 48.94
C GLY A 152 7.03 -22.13 50.20
N LEU A 153 7.00 -23.37 50.68
CA LEU A 153 6.29 -23.75 51.91
C LEU A 153 6.92 -23.13 53.16
N VAL A 154 8.25 -22.98 53.23
CA VAL A 154 8.92 -22.26 54.34
C VAL A 154 8.46 -20.80 54.39
N ILE A 155 8.45 -20.11 53.24
CA ILE A 155 7.94 -18.73 53.12
C ILE A 155 6.47 -18.67 53.56
N LEU A 156 5.63 -19.56 53.03
CA LEU A 156 4.22 -19.60 53.37
C LEU A 156 3.98 -19.92 54.84
N SER A 157 4.77 -20.81 55.44
CA SER A 157 4.64 -21.16 56.86
C SER A 157 4.99 -20.01 57.78
N THR A 158 6.00 -19.23 57.42
CA THR A 158 6.42 -18.05 58.17
C THR A 158 5.34 -16.97 58.11
N LEU A 159 4.78 -16.71 56.93
CA LEU A 159 3.68 -15.76 56.74
C LEU A 159 2.38 -16.24 57.43
N ALA A 160 2.10 -17.54 57.36
CA ALA A 160 0.95 -18.18 57.99
C ALA A 160 0.98 -18.01 59.51
N GLN A 161 2.15 -18.18 60.14
CA GLN A 161 2.33 -17.93 61.57
C GLN A 161 2.08 -16.47 61.94
N ALA A 162 2.60 -15.52 61.16
CA ALA A 162 2.40 -14.09 61.39
C ALA A 162 0.93 -13.65 61.25
N LEU A 163 0.15 -14.33 60.39
CA LEU A 163 -1.26 -14.04 60.13
C LEU A 163 -2.25 -14.92 60.92
N HIS A 164 -1.75 -15.92 61.65
CA HIS A 164 -2.56 -16.97 62.27
C HIS A 164 -3.48 -17.72 61.28
N ILE A 165 -2.97 -17.99 60.07
CA ILE A 165 -3.64 -18.75 58.99
C ILE A 165 -2.84 -20.03 58.73
N ARG A 166 -3.34 -20.96 57.92
CA ARG A 166 -2.63 -22.18 57.49
C ARG A 166 -2.60 -22.29 55.97
N PHE A 167 -1.61 -21.68 55.31
CA PHE A 167 -1.49 -21.73 53.84
C PHE A 167 -1.01 -23.09 53.33
N GLN A 168 -0.19 -23.80 54.10
CA GLN A 168 0.49 -25.03 53.68
C GLN A 168 -0.47 -26.19 53.42
N GLU A 169 -1.60 -26.23 54.12
CA GLU A 169 -2.64 -27.26 53.92
C GLU A 169 -3.27 -27.20 52.53
N SER A 170 -3.18 -26.05 51.85
CA SER A 170 -3.74 -25.81 50.51
C SER A 170 -2.69 -25.85 49.38
N HIS A 171 -1.42 -26.16 49.70
CA HIS A 171 -0.29 -26.09 48.78
C HIS A 171 0.53 -27.40 48.77
N ARG A 172 -0.11 -28.57 48.89
CA ARG A 172 0.62 -29.84 48.85
C ARG A 172 1.02 -30.18 47.42
N ASN A 173 2.29 -30.57 47.23
CA ASN A 173 2.79 -30.98 45.91
C ASN A 173 2.49 -32.45 45.57
N THR A 174 1.73 -33.15 46.40
CA THR A 174 1.30 -34.55 46.20
C THR A 174 -0.14 -34.65 45.68
N VAL A 175 -0.79 -33.51 45.45
CA VAL A 175 -2.19 -33.39 45.02
C VAL A 175 -2.24 -32.55 43.74
N PRO A 176 -3.15 -32.83 42.79
CA PRO A 176 -3.28 -32.04 41.58
C PRO A 176 -3.39 -30.53 41.85
N ASN A 177 -2.47 -29.79 41.25
CA ASN A 177 -2.36 -28.35 41.39
C ASN A 177 -1.96 -27.73 40.04
N THR A 178 -1.81 -26.41 39.98
CA THR A 178 -1.35 -25.74 38.74
C THR A 178 0.08 -25.21 38.86
N SER A 179 0.84 -25.63 39.86
CA SER A 179 2.25 -25.23 40.04
C SER A 179 3.11 -25.75 38.88
N SER A 180 4.09 -24.94 38.48
CA SER A 180 4.85 -25.20 37.26
C SER A 180 6.20 -24.51 37.28
N LEU A 181 7.21 -25.19 36.74
CA LEU A 181 8.51 -24.62 36.37
C LEU A 181 8.44 -24.04 34.96
N GLY A 182 8.71 -22.75 34.81
CA GLY A 182 8.74 -22.03 33.55
C GLY A 182 10.16 -21.71 33.10
N LEU A 183 10.49 -22.13 31.88
CA LEU A 183 11.68 -21.71 31.16
C LEU A 183 11.26 -20.63 30.15
N LEU A 184 11.78 -19.41 30.26
CA LEU A 184 11.37 -18.29 29.42
C LEU A 184 12.56 -17.72 28.66
N ARG A 185 12.35 -17.43 27.37
CA ARG A 185 13.28 -16.66 26.54
C ARG A 185 12.57 -15.44 25.97
N TYR A 186 13.03 -14.27 26.39
CA TYR A 186 12.61 -13.00 25.81
C TYR A 186 13.41 -12.73 24.53
N LEU A 187 12.71 -12.29 23.49
CA LEU A 187 13.32 -11.90 22.23
C LEU A 187 14.25 -10.70 22.47
N THR A 188 15.44 -10.75 21.86
CA THR A 188 16.40 -9.63 21.93
C THR A 188 15.73 -8.36 21.43
N TYR A 189 15.93 -7.25 22.14
CA TYR A 189 15.29 -6.00 21.78
C TYR A 189 15.76 -5.51 20.40
N GLY A 190 14.83 -4.98 19.59
CA GLY A 190 15.10 -4.62 18.19
C GLY A 190 15.04 -5.79 17.20
N SER A 191 14.99 -7.05 17.65
CA SER A 191 14.77 -8.20 16.74
C SER A 191 13.35 -8.24 16.14
N SER A 192 12.39 -7.58 16.78
CA SER A 192 11.00 -7.48 16.32
C SER A 192 10.34 -6.22 16.86
N ASP A 193 9.82 -5.37 15.97
CA ASP A 193 9.06 -4.19 16.36
C ASP A 193 7.64 -4.50 16.86
N LYS A 194 7.17 -5.74 16.65
CA LYS A 194 5.79 -6.19 16.92
C LYS A 194 5.63 -7.08 18.15
N LYS A 195 6.71 -7.75 18.58
CA LYS A 195 6.72 -8.72 19.68
C LYS A 195 7.74 -8.26 20.71
N VAL A 196 7.29 -7.65 21.79
CA VAL A 196 8.21 -7.05 22.78
C VAL A 196 7.71 -7.34 24.18
N GLY A 197 8.61 -7.76 25.07
CA GLY A 197 8.34 -7.78 26.52
C GLY A 197 7.16 -8.64 26.97
N HIS A 198 6.62 -8.32 28.14
CA HIS A 198 5.44 -8.95 28.72
C HIS A 198 4.56 -7.89 29.37
N ILE A 199 3.25 -7.94 29.13
CA ILE A 199 2.27 -6.94 29.58
C ILE A 199 2.24 -6.78 31.10
N ALA A 200 1.76 -5.62 31.58
CA ALA A 200 1.50 -5.40 32.99
C ALA A 200 0.42 -6.34 33.51
N HIS A 201 0.73 -7.04 34.60
CA HIS A 201 -0.19 -7.94 35.29
C HIS A 201 0.22 -8.11 36.75
N THR A 202 -0.69 -8.68 37.52
CA THR A 202 -0.37 -9.35 38.79
C THR A 202 -0.34 -10.86 38.58
N ASP A 203 0.46 -11.58 39.36
CA ASP A 203 0.59 -13.03 39.19
C ASP A 203 -0.64 -13.79 39.69
N ILE A 204 -1.02 -14.83 38.93
CA ILE A 204 -2.23 -15.63 39.18
C ILE A 204 -2.19 -16.37 40.51
N GLY A 205 -1.01 -16.88 40.87
CA GLY A 205 -0.81 -17.88 41.91
C GLY A 205 -0.57 -17.31 43.30
N THR A 206 0.23 -18.03 44.07
CA THR A 206 0.56 -17.69 45.45
C THR A 206 1.90 -16.99 45.54
N LEU A 207 2.95 -17.61 45.01
CA LEU A 207 4.29 -17.05 44.92
C LEU A 207 4.88 -17.33 43.54
N ALA A 208 5.59 -16.36 42.99
CA ALA A 208 6.48 -16.58 41.86
C ALA A 208 7.92 -16.35 42.30
N ILE A 209 8.78 -17.34 42.06
CA ILE A 209 10.21 -17.30 42.42
C ILE A 209 11.01 -17.28 41.12
N VAL A 210 11.63 -16.15 40.81
CA VAL A 210 12.22 -15.86 39.50
C VAL A 210 13.73 -15.69 39.60
N PHE A 211 14.46 -16.49 38.84
CA PHE A 211 15.88 -16.32 38.58
C PHE A 211 16.08 -15.69 37.20
N SER A 212 16.93 -14.68 37.15
CA SER A 212 17.24 -13.95 35.92
C SER A 212 18.63 -13.36 36.00
N GLN A 213 19.40 -13.45 34.92
CA GLN A 213 20.73 -12.84 34.81
C GLN A 213 20.69 -11.45 34.15
N THR A 214 19.64 -11.15 33.38
CA THR A 214 19.49 -9.91 32.62
C THR A 214 18.32 -9.07 33.16
N GLY A 215 18.49 -7.75 33.18
CA GLY A 215 17.45 -6.81 33.60
C GLY A 215 16.23 -6.76 32.66
N GLY A 216 15.17 -6.08 33.12
CA GLY A 216 13.97 -5.80 32.32
C GLY A 216 12.64 -6.03 33.01
N LEU A 217 12.67 -6.58 34.23
CA LEU A 217 11.50 -6.53 35.11
C LEU A 217 11.25 -5.08 35.51
N GLN A 218 10.02 -4.60 35.32
CA GLN A 218 9.53 -3.35 35.88
C GLN A 218 8.42 -3.63 36.88
N VAL A 219 8.49 -2.98 38.03
CA VAL A 219 7.50 -3.10 39.12
C VAL A 219 6.91 -1.73 39.39
N LEU A 220 5.59 -1.66 39.56
CA LEU A 220 4.89 -0.46 39.99
C LEU A 220 4.70 -0.51 41.51
N MET A 221 5.64 0.09 42.25
CA MET A 221 5.65 0.03 43.71
C MET A 221 4.36 0.59 44.32
N PRO A 222 3.85 0.01 45.42
CA PRO A 222 2.66 0.54 46.09
C PRO A 222 2.84 2.00 46.52
N GLY A 223 1.91 2.87 46.13
CA GLY A 223 1.95 4.31 46.46
C GLY A 223 2.80 5.17 45.51
N VAL A 224 3.39 4.58 44.47
CA VAL A 224 4.17 5.28 43.43
C VAL A 224 3.49 5.08 42.08
N ASP A 225 3.37 6.15 41.29
CA ASP A 225 2.73 6.12 39.96
C ASP A 225 3.70 5.78 38.81
N GLU A 226 5.00 5.67 39.11
CA GLU A 226 6.06 5.40 38.16
C GLU A 226 6.57 3.94 38.23
N TRP A 227 6.85 3.37 37.06
CA TRP A 227 7.41 2.03 36.92
C TRP A 227 8.91 2.02 37.17
N GLN A 228 9.39 1.20 38.10
CA GLN A 228 10.81 1.09 38.43
C GLN A 228 11.40 -0.20 37.87
N TYR A 229 12.59 -0.11 37.28
CA TYR A 229 13.35 -1.29 36.86
C TYR A 229 13.94 -2.00 38.07
N ILE A 230 13.85 -3.33 38.11
CA ILE A 230 14.46 -4.15 39.17
C ILE A 230 15.68 -4.87 38.62
N ALA A 231 16.84 -4.65 39.25
CA ALA A 231 18.09 -5.27 38.83
C ALA A 231 18.13 -6.75 39.24
N PRO A 232 18.63 -7.66 38.39
CA PRO A 232 18.97 -9.00 38.85
C PRO A 232 20.15 -8.95 39.82
N LYS A 233 20.07 -9.68 40.94
CA LYS A 233 21.18 -9.82 41.91
C LYS A 233 21.77 -11.23 41.83
N PRO A 234 23.09 -11.39 41.61
CA PRO A 234 23.73 -12.71 41.64
C PRO A 234 23.47 -13.43 42.97
N GLY A 235 23.15 -14.72 42.90
CA GLY A 235 22.85 -15.55 44.07
C GLY A 235 21.50 -15.28 44.74
N HIS A 236 20.63 -14.45 44.14
CA HIS A 236 19.30 -14.16 44.66
C HIS A 236 18.22 -14.51 43.64
N ALA A 237 17.05 -14.92 44.13
CA ALA A 237 15.82 -14.91 43.34
C ALA A 237 15.01 -13.64 43.63
N ILE A 238 14.23 -13.19 42.65
CA ILE A 238 13.18 -12.20 42.88
C ILE A 238 11.89 -12.97 43.19
N VAL A 239 11.28 -12.68 44.33
CA VAL A 239 10.04 -13.33 44.76
C VAL A 239 8.92 -12.32 44.81
N ASN A 240 7.75 -12.68 44.27
CA ASN A 240 6.56 -11.86 44.38
C ASN A 240 5.32 -12.63 44.83
N VAL A 241 4.48 -11.90 45.55
CA VAL A 241 3.15 -12.34 46.01
C VAL A 241 2.18 -12.28 44.82
N GLY A 242 1.39 -13.35 44.68
CA GLY A 242 0.32 -13.41 43.68
C GLY A 242 -1.08 -13.19 44.27
N ASP A 243 -2.08 -13.23 43.40
CA ASP A 243 -3.47 -12.95 43.72
C ASP A 243 -4.08 -13.97 44.67
N SER A 244 -3.76 -15.26 44.51
CA SER A 244 -4.28 -16.30 45.40
C SER A 244 -3.80 -16.09 46.84
N LEU A 245 -2.54 -15.68 47.05
CA LEU A 245 -2.04 -15.40 48.40
C LEU A 245 -2.65 -14.13 48.98
N THR A 246 -2.87 -13.11 48.16
CA THR A 246 -3.61 -11.89 48.55
C THR A 246 -5.02 -12.25 49.01
N ALA A 247 -5.73 -13.09 48.26
CA ALA A 247 -7.08 -13.55 48.59
C ALA A 247 -7.10 -14.42 49.87
N LEU A 248 -6.22 -15.42 49.96
CA LEU A 248 -6.13 -16.32 51.12
C LEU A 248 -5.74 -15.59 52.41
N SER A 249 -4.95 -14.50 52.30
CA SER A 249 -4.57 -13.63 53.42
C SER A 249 -5.61 -12.54 53.72
N LYS A 250 -6.77 -12.54 53.03
CA LYS A 250 -7.82 -11.52 53.16
C LYS A 250 -7.31 -10.09 52.92
N GLY A 251 -6.40 -9.94 51.96
CA GLY A 251 -5.81 -8.66 51.57
C GLY A 251 -4.65 -8.17 52.45
N ALA A 252 -4.21 -8.97 53.43
CA ALA A 252 -3.09 -8.57 54.30
C ALA A 252 -1.75 -8.53 53.55
N LEU A 253 -1.56 -9.41 52.56
CA LEU A 253 -0.39 -9.45 51.69
C LEU A 253 -0.77 -8.92 50.31
N LYS A 254 0.10 -8.14 49.66
CA LYS A 254 -0.24 -7.42 48.43
C LYS A 254 0.43 -8.04 47.20
N SER A 255 -0.39 -8.37 46.21
CA SER A 255 0.07 -8.66 44.85
C SER A 255 0.37 -7.36 44.12
N CYS A 256 1.57 -7.24 43.54
CA CYS A 256 2.05 -6.00 42.95
C CYS A 256 2.13 -6.10 41.43
N LEU A 257 1.77 -4.99 40.76
CA LEU A 257 1.80 -4.87 39.31
C LEU A 257 3.24 -4.91 38.82
N HIS A 258 3.48 -5.79 37.85
CA HIS A 258 4.77 -5.90 37.21
C HIS A 258 4.61 -6.15 35.71
N ARG A 259 5.61 -5.77 34.94
CA ARG A 259 5.70 -5.98 33.49
C ARG A 259 7.14 -6.26 33.10
N VAL A 260 7.37 -6.73 31.89
CA VAL A 260 8.74 -6.90 31.37
C VAL A 260 8.95 -6.01 30.16
N VAL A 261 9.87 -5.07 30.29
CA VAL A 261 10.29 -4.14 29.23
C VAL A 261 11.81 -4.19 29.14
N PRO A 262 12.41 -4.38 27.96
CA PRO A 262 13.86 -4.39 27.83
C PRO A 262 14.49 -3.05 28.27
N PRO A 263 15.43 -3.04 29.23
CA PRO A 263 16.06 -1.82 29.70
C PRO A 263 17.16 -1.38 28.72
N PRO A 264 17.46 -0.08 28.61
CA PRO A 264 18.48 0.47 27.70
C PRO A 264 19.84 -0.21 27.73
N ASP A 265 20.29 -0.63 28.90
CA ASP A 265 21.57 -1.29 29.15
C ASP A 265 21.61 -2.77 28.74
N ALA A 266 20.46 -3.38 28.45
CA ALA A 266 20.34 -4.79 28.04
C ALA A 266 19.74 -5.00 26.64
N TRP A 267 19.67 -3.97 25.80
CA TRP A 267 19.07 -4.06 24.46
C TRP A 267 19.67 -5.15 23.55
N ASN A 268 20.96 -5.43 23.65
CA ASN A 268 21.66 -6.43 22.84
C ASN A 268 21.75 -7.81 23.51
N GLN A 269 21.12 -8.01 24.67
CA GLN A 269 21.20 -9.27 25.41
C GLN A 269 19.89 -10.05 25.26
N THR A 270 20.00 -11.37 25.08
CA THR A 270 18.85 -12.26 25.21
C THR A 270 18.61 -12.51 26.69
N LYS A 271 17.40 -12.20 27.16
CA LYS A 271 17.02 -12.41 28.55
C LYS A 271 16.38 -13.79 28.70
N TYR A 272 17.00 -14.60 29.55
CA TYR A 272 16.45 -15.85 30.04
C TYR A 272 15.89 -15.65 31.46
N SER A 273 14.74 -16.25 31.74
CA SER A 273 14.19 -16.33 33.09
C SER A 273 13.82 -17.77 33.41
N ILE A 274 14.22 -18.23 34.59
CA ILE A 274 13.70 -19.46 35.18
C ILE A 274 12.72 -19.04 36.27
N VAL A 275 11.48 -19.50 36.20
CA VAL A 275 10.45 -19.14 37.19
C VAL A 275 9.82 -20.39 37.76
N TYR A 276 9.73 -20.46 39.09
CA TYR A 276 8.90 -21.45 39.76
C TYR A 276 7.64 -20.79 40.31
N LEU A 277 6.48 -21.27 39.87
CA LEU A 277 5.18 -20.72 40.22
C LEU A 277 4.50 -21.65 41.23
N VAL A 278 4.41 -21.20 42.48
CA VAL A 278 3.70 -21.90 43.55
C VAL A 278 2.23 -21.52 43.50
N ARG A 279 1.35 -22.51 43.40
CA ARG A 279 -0.11 -22.31 43.30
C ARG A 279 -0.87 -23.26 44.23
N PRO A 280 -2.10 -22.90 44.66
CA PRO A 280 -2.92 -23.79 45.47
C PRO A 280 -3.38 -25.02 44.69
N GLU A 281 -3.80 -26.05 45.42
CA GLU A 281 -4.52 -27.22 44.89
C GLU A 281 -5.77 -26.79 44.09
N HIS A 282 -6.19 -27.61 43.11
CA HIS A 282 -7.26 -27.24 42.17
C HIS A 282 -8.55 -26.80 42.86
N ASP A 283 -8.96 -27.49 43.92
CA ASP A 283 -10.25 -27.32 44.58
C ASP A 283 -10.24 -26.30 45.74
N VAL A 284 -9.13 -25.59 45.94
CA VAL A 284 -9.05 -24.54 46.96
C VAL A 284 -9.90 -23.36 46.51
N ASN A 285 -10.81 -22.92 47.37
CA ASN A 285 -11.67 -21.77 47.14
C ASN A 285 -11.16 -20.53 47.87
N PHE A 286 -11.21 -19.39 47.21
CA PHE A 286 -10.89 -18.09 47.81
C PHE A 286 -11.72 -16.98 47.16
N THR A 287 -11.95 -15.90 47.90
CA THR A 287 -12.62 -14.71 47.37
C THR A 287 -11.58 -13.80 46.73
N ALA A 288 -11.64 -13.63 45.41
CA ALA A 288 -10.70 -12.78 44.68
C ALA A 288 -11.04 -11.28 44.85
N GLY A 289 -10.20 -10.40 44.27
CA GLY A 289 -10.38 -8.95 44.35
C GLY A 289 -11.68 -8.41 43.71
N ASP A 290 -12.38 -9.23 42.93
CA ASP A 290 -13.70 -8.92 42.37
C ASP A 290 -14.87 -9.23 43.33
N GLY A 291 -14.58 -9.73 44.53
CA GLY A 291 -15.57 -10.09 45.55
C GLY A 291 -16.32 -11.39 45.28
N LYS A 292 -15.91 -12.17 44.26
CA LYS A 292 -16.50 -13.47 43.96
C LYS A 292 -15.65 -14.60 44.53
N ASP A 293 -16.32 -15.68 44.90
CA ASP A 293 -15.65 -16.93 45.28
C ASP A 293 -15.22 -17.67 44.02
N TRP A 294 -13.93 -17.97 43.96
CA TRP A 294 -13.32 -18.70 42.86
C TRP A 294 -12.66 -19.96 43.39
N ARG A 295 -12.83 -21.05 42.64
CA ARG A 295 -11.97 -22.21 42.72
C ARG A 295 -10.63 -21.89 42.04
N SER A 296 -9.53 -22.32 42.64
CA SER A 296 -8.15 -22.05 42.19
C SER A 296 -7.94 -22.34 40.69
N LEU A 297 -8.41 -23.50 40.21
CA LEU A 297 -8.30 -23.87 38.79
C LEU A 297 -9.10 -22.94 37.87
N ASP A 298 -10.29 -22.52 38.29
CA ASP A 298 -11.18 -21.67 37.47
C ASP A 298 -10.66 -20.23 37.42
N TRP A 299 -10.14 -19.70 38.54
CA TRP A 299 -9.43 -18.42 38.59
C TRP A 299 -8.23 -18.42 37.65
N HIS A 300 -7.44 -19.50 37.70
CA HIS A 300 -6.28 -19.68 36.84
C HIS A 300 -6.66 -19.63 35.36
N ASN A 301 -7.64 -20.45 34.95
CA ASN A 301 -8.07 -20.54 33.55
C ASN A 301 -8.66 -19.20 33.06
N ARG A 302 -9.45 -18.51 33.89
CA ARG A 302 -9.99 -17.19 33.59
C ARG A 302 -8.88 -16.17 33.34
N LYS A 303 -7.91 -16.06 34.25
CA LYS A 303 -6.85 -15.06 34.13
C LYS A 303 -5.92 -15.35 32.95
N PHE A 304 -5.63 -16.62 32.65
CA PHE A 304 -4.92 -17.00 31.43
C PHE A 304 -5.68 -16.64 30.15
N ALA A 305 -7.01 -16.76 30.13
CA ALA A 305 -7.82 -16.33 28.99
C ALA A 305 -7.73 -14.81 28.76
N ILE A 306 -7.80 -14.01 29.83
CA ILE A 306 -7.65 -12.55 29.75
C ILE A 306 -6.24 -12.14 29.32
N LEU A 307 -5.19 -12.83 29.78
CA LEU A 307 -3.80 -12.60 29.32
C LEU A 307 -3.66 -12.72 27.79
N ARG A 308 -4.41 -13.65 27.17
CA ARG A 308 -4.40 -13.87 25.71
C ARG A 308 -5.37 -12.97 24.92
N ALA A 309 -6.30 -12.31 25.62
CA ALA A 309 -7.28 -11.43 25.00
C ALA A 309 -6.64 -10.14 24.46
N SER A 310 -7.38 -9.39 23.64
CA SER A 310 -6.93 -8.10 23.12
C SER A 310 -6.84 -7.04 24.22
N HIS A 311 -6.05 -5.99 24.01
CA HIS A 311 -5.97 -4.85 24.93
C HIS A 311 -7.34 -4.22 25.24
N ALA A 312 -8.30 -4.30 24.33
CA ALA A 312 -9.66 -3.79 24.54
C ALA A 312 -10.39 -4.61 25.63
N VAL A 313 -10.38 -5.94 25.51
CA VAL A 313 -10.98 -6.83 26.52
C VAL A 313 -10.26 -6.70 27.86
N GLN A 314 -8.92 -6.62 27.84
CA GLN A 314 -8.12 -6.44 29.06
C GLN A 314 -8.39 -5.11 29.76
N ARG A 315 -8.82 -4.07 29.04
CA ARG A 315 -9.16 -2.77 29.62
C ARG A 315 -10.50 -2.80 30.35
N GLU A 316 -11.45 -3.57 29.87
CA GLU A 316 -12.77 -3.72 30.48
C GLU A 316 -12.73 -4.63 31.71
N ASP A 317 -11.83 -5.62 31.73
CA ASP A 317 -11.73 -6.63 32.78
C ASP A 317 -10.59 -6.38 33.78
N ALA A 318 -10.92 -6.15 35.05
CA ALA A 318 -9.94 -5.92 36.11
C ALA A 318 -9.12 -7.17 36.50
N THR A 319 -9.44 -8.36 35.99
CA THR A 319 -8.77 -9.62 36.38
C THR A 319 -7.25 -9.57 36.17
N LEU A 320 -6.78 -8.85 35.14
CA LEU A 320 -5.34 -8.81 34.79
C LEU A 320 -4.52 -7.95 35.75
N THR A 321 -5.00 -6.75 36.06
CA THR A 321 -4.25 -5.70 36.78
C THR A 321 -4.82 -5.35 38.15
N GLY A 322 -5.96 -5.91 38.51
CA GLY A 322 -6.76 -5.49 39.67
C GLY A 322 -7.44 -4.13 39.51
N ARG A 323 -7.39 -3.50 38.31
CA ARG A 323 -7.87 -2.14 38.07
C ARG A 323 -8.69 -2.05 36.76
N HIS A 324 -9.96 -1.67 36.85
CA HIS A 324 -10.77 -1.40 35.65
C HIS A 324 -10.22 -0.22 34.86
N GLY A 325 -10.17 -0.33 33.53
CA GLY A 325 -9.69 0.72 32.64
C GLY A 325 -8.17 0.83 32.54
N TYR A 326 -7.39 0.08 33.34
CA TYR A 326 -5.94 0.21 33.42
C TYR A 326 -5.23 -1.09 32.99
N ILE A 327 -4.40 -0.97 31.96
CA ILE A 327 -3.63 -2.09 31.37
C ILE A 327 -2.11 -1.90 31.46
N GLY A 328 -1.65 -0.84 32.15
CA GLY A 328 -0.23 -0.62 32.48
C GLY A 328 0.75 -0.61 31.31
N LEU A 329 0.34 -0.08 30.16
CA LEU A 329 1.19 -0.03 28.96
C LEU A 329 2.45 0.83 29.20
N ALA A 330 3.55 0.39 28.60
CA ALA A 330 4.79 1.12 28.54
C ALA A 330 4.74 2.12 27.38
N ASP A 331 5.34 3.29 27.59
CA ASP A 331 5.57 4.24 26.52
C ASP A 331 6.48 3.60 25.49
N THR A 332 6.14 3.75 24.21
CA THR A 332 7.00 3.24 23.15
C THR A 332 8.36 3.88 23.34
N PRO A 333 9.44 3.10 23.58
CA PRO A 333 10.75 3.67 23.81
C PRO A 333 11.07 4.59 22.64
N VAL A 334 11.16 5.89 22.92
CA VAL A 334 11.78 6.85 22.03
C VAL A 334 13.18 6.32 21.87
N LEU A 335 13.51 5.77 20.70
CA LEU A 335 14.86 5.38 20.36
C LEU A 335 15.76 6.58 20.65
N GLN A 336 16.44 6.57 21.80
CA GLN A 336 17.56 7.45 22.01
C GLN A 336 18.53 7.12 20.88
N PRO A 337 18.96 8.13 20.10
CA PRO A 337 19.71 7.92 18.86
C PRO A 337 21.18 7.56 19.14
N GLY A 338 21.42 6.57 20.00
CA GLY A 338 22.72 6.25 20.60
C GLY A 338 23.40 4.97 20.11
N ILE A 339 22.70 4.06 19.40
CA ILE A 339 23.31 2.84 18.84
C ILE A 339 23.11 2.78 17.32
N TRP A 340 23.53 3.86 16.65
CA TRP A 340 23.76 3.91 15.20
C TRP A 340 25.08 4.63 14.85
N GLN A 341 26.02 4.69 15.80
CA GLN A 341 27.28 5.44 15.62
C GLN A 341 28.48 4.62 15.11
N GLN A 342 28.26 3.41 14.58
CA GLN A 342 29.22 2.76 13.68
C GLN A 342 28.46 2.13 12.51
N VAL A 343 27.99 2.99 11.61
CA VAL A 343 28.00 2.88 10.13
C VAL A 343 27.05 3.98 9.63
N ASN A 344 27.67 5.01 9.07
CA ASN A 344 27.08 6.10 8.28
C ASN A 344 26.21 7.14 9.00
N TYR A 345 26.90 8.12 9.57
CA TYR A 345 26.47 9.52 9.53
C TYR A 345 26.17 9.93 8.07
N ILE A 346 24.89 10.11 7.73
CA ILE A 346 24.36 11.41 7.27
C ILE A 346 22.97 11.56 7.89
N ARG A 347 22.95 11.91 9.17
CA ARG A 347 21.80 12.54 9.82
C ARG A 347 22.00 14.04 9.63
N ILE A 348 21.29 14.66 8.70
CA ILE A 348 20.95 16.07 8.85
C ILE A 348 19.82 16.07 9.89
N GLY A 349 20.19 16.39 11.12
CA GLY A 349 19.29 16.44 12.26
C GLY A 349 18.36 17.65 12.23
N SER A 350 17.19 17.44 12.81
CA SER A 350 16.42 18.49 13.47
C SER A 350 17.30 19.16 14.53
N LYS A 351 17.86 20.31 14.20
CA LYS A 351 18.39 21.28 15.16
C LYS A 351 17.92 22.69 14.77
N TYR A 352 16.60 22.86 14.67
CA TYR A 352 15.95 24.16 14.50
C TYR A 352 14.63 24.20 15.29
N SER A 353 14.74 24.28 16.61
CA SER A 353 13.90 25.20 17.39
C SER A 353 14.84 26.31 17.87
N SER A 354 14.51 27.56 17.54
CA SER A 354 15.33 28.78 17.70
C SER A 354 16.39 29.08 16.62
N VAL A 355 15.97 29.14 15.37
CA VAL A 355 16.48 30.19 14.47
C VAL A 355 15.30 30.64 13.62
N ARG A 356 15.12 31.95 13.52
CA ARG A 356 14.32 32.56 12.47
C ARG A 356 14.97 32.21 11.14
N TYR A 357 14.45 31.24 10.41
CA TYR A 357 14.70 31.20 8.99
C TYR A 357 13.86 32.29 8.33
N PRO A 358 14.41 33.07 7.39
CA PRO A 358 13.62 34.02 6.65
C PRO A 358 12.56 33.22 5.88
N SER A 359 11.31 33.63 6.04
CA SER A 359 10.10 33.12 5.39
C SER A 359 10.10 33.38 3.87
N SER A 360 11.17 33.05 3.15
CA SER A 360 11.42 33.59 1.80
C SER A 360 12.01 32.63 0.76
N CYS A 361 11.89 31.29 0.88
CA CYS A 361 12.41 30.41 -0.19
C CYS A 361 11.62 29.13 -0.58
N ILE A 362 10.63 28.67 0.19
CA ILE A 362 9.68 27.61 -0.26
C ILE A 362 8.30 28.22 -0.59
N GLN A 363 7.97 29.37 0.01
CA GLN A 363 6.90 30.22 -0.49
C GLN A 363 7.23 30.78 -1.88
N THR A 364 8.50 31.01 -2.24
CA THR A 364 8.90 31.72 -3.47
C THR A 364 8.82 30.90 -4.75
N SER A 365 8.42 29.62 -4.73
CA SER A 365 8.17 28.85 -5.97
C SER A 365 6.68 28.60 -6.20
N VAL A 366 5.93 28.39 -5.11
CA VAL A 366 4.46 28.23 -5.16
C VAL A 366 3.77 29.60 -5.19
N HIS A 367 4.20 30.59 -4.41
CA HIS A 367 3.77 31.99 -4.59
C HIS A 367 4.33 32.61 -5.85
N LEU A 368 5.51 32.25 -6.38
CA LEU A 368 5.92 32.82 -7.66
C LEU A 368 5.11 32.25 -8.84
N VAL A 369 4.62 31.02 -8.74
CA VAL A 369 3.67 30.44 -9.72
C VAL A 369 2.26 30.97 -9.48
N ILE A 370 1.78 31.06 -8.24
CA ILE A 370 0.46 31.60 -7.88
C ILE A 370 0.39 33.11 -8.10
N ASP A 371 1.44 33.88 -7.84
CA ASP A 371 1.55 35.32 -8.07
C ASP A 371 1.81 35.61 -9.55
N LYS A 372 2.59 34.80 -10.29
CA LYS A 372 2.62 34.92 -11.76
C LYS A 372 1.29 34.53 -12.40
N LEU A 373 0.57 33.56 -11.84
CA LEU A 373 -0.80 33.22 -12.23
C LEU A 373 -1.80 34.31 -11.82
N ALA A 374 -1.64 34.94 -10.65
CA ALA A 374 -2.50 36.01 -10.15
C ALA A 374 -2.24 37.32 -10.89
N VAL A 375 -1.00 37.61 -11.28
CA VAL A 375 -0.61 38.72 -12.16
C VAL A 375 -1.12 38.46 -13.59
N ALA A 376 -1.04 37.22 -14.10
CA ALA A 376 -1.69 36.84 -15.36
C ALA A 376 -3.24 36.85 -15.27
N MET A 377 -3.81 36.68 -14.07
CA MET A 377 -5.26 36.82 -13.79
C MET A 377 -5.69 38.28 -13.54
N ALA A 378 -4.76 39.17 -13.19
CA ALA A 378 -5.01 40.59 -13.00
C ALA A 378 -4.85 41.40 -14.30
N SER A 379 -4.10 40.89 -15.27
CA SER A 379 -4.00 41.46 -16.63
C SER A 379 -5.16 41.06 -17.55
N SER A 380 -6.15 40.30 -17.06
CA SER A 380 -7.25 39.77 -17.90
C SER A 380 -8.44 40.73 -18.08
N ASN A 381 -8.20 42.03 -18.05
CA ASN A 381 -9.22 43.03 -18.40
C ASN A 381 -9.19 43.46 -19.86
N ASP A 382 -8.26 42.91 -20.66
CA ASP A 382 -8.29 43.13 -22.10
C ASP A 382 -9.35 42.23 -22.72
N THR A 383 -10.43 42.90 -23.15
CA THR A 383 -11.36 42.42 -24.18
C THR A 383 -10.57 41.80 -25.33
N PRO A 384 -11.06 40.74 -25.98
CA PRO A 384 -10.40 40.21 -27.16
C PRO A 384 -10.43 41.31 -28.23
N GLU A 385 -9.28 41.99 -28.43
CA GLU A 385 -9.07 42.79 -29.62
C GLU A 385 -9.19 41.84 -30.81
N ASP A 386 -10.10 42.21 -31.70
CA ASP A 386 -10.38 41.57 -32.97
C ASP A 386 -9.17 41.81 -33.89
N ASP A 387 -8.11 41.03 -33.69
CA ASP A 387 -6.93 40.97 -34.56
C ASP A 387 -7.33 40.27 -35.88
N SER A 388 -8.09 41.01 -36.67
CA SER A 388 -8.55 40.70 -38.02
C SER A 388 -7.57 41.20 -39.09
N ASN A 389 -6.32 41.48 -38.73
CA ASN A 389 -5.28 41.96 -39.65
C ASN A 389 -4.27 40.86 -40.04
N ASP A 390 -4.23 40.57 -41.34
CA ASP A 390 -3.15 39.93 -42.12
C ASP A 390 -2.58 38.58 -41.67
N PHE A 391 -3.32 37.49 -41.90
CA PHE A 391 -2.72 36.15 -41.97
C PHE A 391 -2.10 35.91 -43.36
N VAL A 392 -0.77 36.03 -43.46
CA VAL A 392 -0.04 35.64 -44.67
C VAL A 392 0.17 34.13 -44.68
N VAL A 393 -0.47 33.46 -45.64
CA VAL A 393 -0.29 32.02 -45.93
C VAL A 393 1.16 31.79 -46.41
N PRO A 394 1.91 30.86 -45.80
CA PRO A 394 3.29 30.58 -46.19
C PRO A 394 3.38 29.98 -47.60
N THR A 395 4.47 30.29 -48.31
CA THR A 395 4.79 29.66 -49.60
C THR A 395 5.43 28.28 -49.42
N ASP A 396 5.35 27.38 -50.42
CA ASP A 396 5.91 26.00 -50.36
C ASP A 396 7.40 25.96 -49.95
N TRP A 397 8.17 26.96 -50.37
CA TRP A 397 9.58 27.11 -49.99
C TRP A 397 9.76 27.51 -48.53
N GLU A 398 8.88 28.38 -48.03
CA GLU A 398 8.88 28.80 -46.62
C GLU A 398 8.45 27.65 -45.71
N GLU A 399 7.45 26.85 -46.12
CA GLU A 399 6.98 25.68 -45.37
C GLU A 399 8.06 24.60 -45.19
N THR A 400 8.98 24.46 -46.15
CA THR A 400 10.06 23.47 -46.06
C THR A 400 11.32 23.96 -45.36
N ASN A 401 11.58 25.28 -45.33
CA ASN A 401 12.85 25.83 -44.84
C ASN A 401 12.73 26.66 -43.55
N LEU A 402 11.57 27.24 -43.26
CA LEU A 402 11.37 28.01 -42.03
C LEU A 402 11.09 27.09 -40.84
N ARG A 403 11.45 27.56 -39.65
CA ARG A 403 11.22 26.83 -38.41
C ARG A 403 9.74 26.91 -38.02
N HIS A 404 9.13 25.77 -37.72
CA HIS A 404 7.77 25.70 -37.17
C HIS A 404 7.81 25.97 -35.65
N VAL A 405 6.90 26.81 -35.17
CA VAL A 405 6.79 27.23 -33.76
C VAL A 405 5.32 27.13 -33.32
N CYS A 406 5.08 26.88 -32.03
CA CYS A 406 3.74 26.85 -31.46
C CYS A 406 3.16 28.27 -31.26
N ASP A 407 1.85 28.42 -31.39
CA ASP A 407 1.10 29.64 -31.06
C ASP A 407 1.00 29.86 -29.54
N GLU A 408 0.56 31.05 -29.14
CA GLU A 408 0.28 31.34 -27.72
C GLU A 408 -0.88 30.49 -27.18
N ILE A 409 -0.70 29.95 -25.97
CA ILE A 409 -1.67 29.03 -25.36
C ILE A 409 -2.66 29.82 -24.48
N PRO A 410 -3.99 29.75 -24.73
CA PRO A 410 -4.99 30.44 -23.94
C PRO A 410 -4.92 30.12 -22.43
N PRO A 411 -5.08 31.11 -21.54
CA PRO A 411 -5.05 30.90 -20.10
C PRO A 411 -6.17 29.97 -19.59
N SER A 412 -7.28 29.87 -20.32
CA SER A 412 -8.39 28.94 -20.04
C SER A 412 -7.96 27.46 -20.03
N ILE A 413 -6.95 27.10 -20.81
CA ILE A 413 -6.41 25.73 -20.85
C ILE A 413 -5.73 25.37 -19.53
N PHE A 414 -5.02 26.31 -18.89
CA PHE A 414 -4.36 26.08 -17.61
C PHE A 414 -5.36 25.85 -16.47
N LEU A 415 -6.51 26.54 -16.50
CA LEU A 415 -7.59 26.30 -15.54
C LEU A 415 -8.15 24.87 -15.64
N ILE A 416 -8.30 24.35 -16.87
CA ILE A 416 -8.73 22.97 -17.09
C ILE A 416 -7.66 21.98 -16.60
N CYS A 417 -6.38 22.30 -16.82
CA CYS A 417 -5.25 21.50 -16.35
C CYS A 417 -5.21 21.38 -14.82
N ILE A 418 -5.65 22.40 -14.06
CA ILE A 418 -5.76 22.32 -12.59
C ILE A 418 -6.83 21.29 -12.17
N GLY A 419 -7.99 21.30 -12.82
CA GLY A 419 -9.04 20.32 -12.56
C GLY A 419 -8.56 18.88 -12.82
N GLU A 420 -7.77 18.69 -13.86
CA GLU A 420 -7.20 17.41 -14.24
C GLU A 420 -6.05 16.97 -13.32
N LEU A 421 -5.21 17.89 -12.87
CA LEU A 421 -4.21 17.62 -11.84
C LEU A 421 -4.87 17.04 -10.60
N ALA A 422 -5.97 17.62 -10.17
CA ALA A 422 -6.66 17.20 -8.96
C ALA A 422 -7.45 15.90 -9.12
N GLU A 423 -8.06 15.65 -10.29
CA GLU A 423 -8.61 14.32 -10.60
C GLU A 423 -7.52 13.26 -10.52
N ARG A 424 -6.36 13.52 -11.13
CA ARG A 424 -5.24 12.58 -11.12
C ARG A 424 -4.64 12.38 -9.75
N PHE A 425 -4.51 13.46 -8.99
CA PHE A 425 -4.08 13.42 -7.59
C PHE A 425 -5.01 12.51 -6.78
N THR A 426 -6.32 12.73 -6.91
CA THR A 426 -7.38 11.99 -6.19
C THR A 426 -7.37 10.52 -6.58
N TYR A 427 -7.37 10.21 -7.88
CA TYR A 427 -7.32 8.84 -8.39
C TYR A 427 -6.08 8.08 -7.92
N ARG A 428 -4.90 8.71 -7.95
CA ARG A 428 -3.64 8.05 -7.53
C ARG A 428 -3.54 7.90 -6.02
N CYS A 429 -4.06 8.83 -5.22
CA CYS A 429 -4.19 8.67 -3.77
C CYS A 429 -5.08 7.48 -3.39
N ILE A 430 -6.18 7.28 -4.11
CA ILE A 430 -7.12 6.19 -3.85
C ILE A 430 -6.54 4.85 -4.29
N THR A 431 -5.98 4.80 -5.51
CA THR A 431 -5.52 3.55 -6.12
C THR A 431 -4.22 3.02 -5.53
N ALA A 432 -3.40 3.82 -4.85
CA ALA A 432 -2.14 3.35 -4.27
C ALA A 432 -2.36 2.42 -3.06
N PRO A 433 -3.07 2.83 -1.99
CA PRO A 433 -3.32 1.98 -0.84
C PRO A 433 -4.16 0.73 -1.15
N MET A 434 -5.07 0.84 -2.12
CA MET A 434 -5.94 -0.28 -2.51
C MET A 434 -5.18 -1.46 -3.13
N ARG A 435 -3.95 -1.26 -3.63
CA ARG A 435 -3.16 -2.33 -4.28
C ARG A 435 -2.72 -3.43 -3.32
N ARG A 436 -2.64 -3.15 -2.02
CA ARG A 436 -2.29 -4.14 -0.98
C ARG A 436 -3.41 -5.15 -0.73
N ILE A 437 -4.66 -4.81 -1.05
CA ILE A 437 -5.80 -5.71 -0.88
C ILE A 437 -5.98 -6.46 -2.22
N ILE A 438 -5.24 -7.56 -2.38
CA ILE A 438 -5.03 -8.28 -3.66
C ILE A 438 -6.34 -8.66 -4.38
N CYS A 439 -7.38 -9.10 -3.67
CA CYS A 439 -8.69 -9.41 -4.27
C CYS A 439 -9.47 -8.15 -4.71
N LEU A 440 -9.15 -7.01 -4.12
CA LEU A 440 -9.91 -5.78 -4.24
C LEU A 440 -9.35 -4.85 -5.32
N PHE A 441 -8.03 -4.90 -5.59
CA PHE A 441 -7.43 -4.23 -6.74
C PHE A 441 -7.93 -4.81 -8.07
N LEU A 442 -8.17 -6.12 -8.13
CA LEU A 442 -8.84 -6.76 -9.27
C LEU A 442 -10.26 -6.24 -9.41
N LEU A 443 -10.97 -6.01 -8.29
CA LEU A 443 -12.30 -5.38 -8.26
C LEU A 443 -12.28 -3.87 -8.58
N LEU A 444 -11.22 -3.13 -8.25
CA LEU A 444 -11.04 -1.74 -8.69
C LEU A 444 -10.65 -1.70 -10.16
N LYS A 445 -9.88 -2.67 -10.68
CA LYS A 445 -9.63 -2.81 -12.12
C LYS A 445 -10.85 -3.36 -12.84
N THR A 446 -11.71 -4.20 -12.28
CA THR A 446 -13.03 -4.45 -12.86
C THR A 446 -13.82 -3.15 -12.74
N VAL A 447 -14.10 -2.60 -11.57
CA VAL A 447 -14.86 -1.35 -11.47
C VAL A 447 -14.27 -0.19 -12.30
N THR A 448 -12.97 -0.07 -12.56
CA THR A 448 -12.41 0.94 -13.49
C THR A 448 -12.29 0.47 -14.95
N ALA A 449 -12.10 -0.82 -15.24
CA ALA A 449 -12.08 -1.39 -16.60
C ALA A 449 -13.51 -1.76 -17.09
N GLU A 450 -14.30 -2.43 -16.26
CA GLU A 450 -15.77 -2.57 -16.24
C GLU A 450 -16.51 -1.20 -16.12
N HIS A 451 -15.95 -0.12 -15.55
CA HIS A 451 -16.52 1.24 -15.75
C HIS A 451 -15.95 2.03 -16.92
N SER A 452 -14.77 1.69 -17.45
CA SER A 452 -14.44 2.15 -18.80
C SER A 452 -15.30 1.44 -19.87
N GLN A 453 -16.06 0.41 -19.47
CA GLN A 453 -17.22 -0.16 -20.16
C GLN A 453 -18.47 0.76 -20.15
N LYS A 454 -18.38 1.97 -19.55
CA LYS A 454 -19.29 3.09 -19.83
C LYS A 454 -19.12 3.67 -21.25
N THR A 455 -18.59 2.95 -22.23
CA THR A 455 -19.03 3.17 -23.61
C THR A 455 -20.55 3.01 -23.72
N MET A 456 -21.20 2.24 -22.83
CA MET A 456 -22.66 2.15 -22.70
C MET A 456 -23.33 3.25 -21.85
N TRP A 457 -22.61 3.96 -20.98
CA TRP A 457 -23.17 5.10 -20.22
C TRP A 457 -22.65 6.47 -20.65
N LYS A 458 -21.72 6.53 -21.61
CA LYS A 458 -21.59 7.65 -22.54
C LYS A 458 -22.85 7.83 -23.39
N ILE A 459 -23.64 6.77 -23.54
CA ILE A 459 -25.00 6.81 -24.10
C ILE A 459 -25.94 7.62 -23.19
N LEU A 460 -25.68 7.70 -21.87
CA LEU A 460 -26.36 8.63 -20.95
C LEU A 460 -25.66 10.00 -20.85
N ALA A 461 -24.34 10.08 -21.07
CA ALA A 461 -23.62 11.35 -21.11
C ALA A 461 -23.96 12.18 -22.36
N THR A 462 -24.48 11.55 -23.42
CA THR A 462 -25.11 12.27 -24.53
C THR A 462 -26.51 12.82 -24.21
N THR A 463 -27.13 12.40 -23.10
CA THR A 463 -28.42 12.96 -22.63
C THR A 463 -28.28 13.87 -21.41
N LEU A 464 -27.19 13.76 -20.63
CA LEU A 464 -26.93 14.59 -19.46
C LEU A 464 -25.57 15.28 -19.60
N TYR A 465 -25.60 16.49 -20.16
CA TYR A 465 -24.49 17.44 -20.27
C TYR A 465 -24.04 18.01 -18.92
N ASP A 466 -24.39 17.34 -17.81
CA ASP A 466 -24.28 17.87 -16.48
C ASP A 466 -22.96 17.41 -15.84
N ARG A 467 -21.91 18.20 -16.05
CA ARG A 467 -20.59 18.00 -15.42
C ARG A 467 -20.70 17.97 -13.89
N GLU A 468 -21.72 18.64 -13.34
CA GLU A 468 -21.98 18.72 -11.90
C GLU A 468 -22.49 17.37 -11.36
N LEU A 469 -23.27 16.63 -12.15
CA LEU A 469 -23.70 15.26 -11.80
C LEU A 469 -22.49 14.32 -11.65
N TRP A 470 -21.56 14.33 -12.62
CA TRP A 470 -20.39 13.45 -12.58
C TRP A 470 -19.43 13.81 -11.43
N ALA A 471 -19.23 15.11 -11.18
CA ALA A 471 -18.46 15.60 -10.04
C ALA A 471 -19.13 15.25 -8.70
N GLY A 472 -20.46 15.32 -8.62
CA GLY A 472 -21.24 14.93 -7.45
C GLY A 472 -21.11 13.44 -7.13
N LEU A 473 -21.24 12.57 -8.14
CA LEU A 473 -21.03 11.12 -7.98
C LEU A 473 -19.62 10.78 -7.48
N ALA A 474 -18.59 11.41 -8.05
CA ALA A 474 -17.21 11.23 -7.60
C ALA A 474 -17.04 11.70 -6.14
N SER A 475 -17.62 12.85 -5.78
CA SER A 475 -17.56 13.40 -4.41
C SER A 475 -18.18 12.47 -3.39
N CYS A 476 -19.38 11.94 -3.69
CA CYS A 476 -20.06 10.96 -2.84
C CYS A 476 -19.23 9.68 -2.69
N GLY A 477 -18.61 9.20 -3.78
CA GLY A 477 -17.76 8.01 -3.74
C GLY A 477 -16.52 8.19 -2.86
N VAL A 478 -15.82 9.32 -2.99
CA VAL A 478 -14.65 9.64 -2.14
C VAL A 478 -15.05 9.82 -0.67
N LEU A 479 -16.20 10.45 -0.41
CA LEU A 479 -16.71 10.61 0.96
C LEU A 479 -17.07 9.27 1.61
N ILE A 480 -17.77 8.38 0.88
CA ILE A 480 -18.10 7.05 1.38
C ILE A 480 -16.83 6.26 1.66
N LEU A 481 -15.83 6.33 0.78
CA LEU A 481 -14.56 5.66 0.98
C LEU A 481 -13.85 6.15 2.25
N PHE A 482 -13.82 7.46 2.47
CA PHE A 482 -13.26 8.07 3.67
C PHE A 482 -13.99 7.61 4.94
N VAL A 483 -15.32 7.72 4.99
CA VAL A 483 -16.13 7.36 6.17
C VAL A 483 -16.05 5.87 6.51
N THR A 484 -16.02 5.01 5.48
CA THR A 484 -15.99 3.55 5.67
C THR A 484 -14.60 3.01 5.98
N SER A 485 -13.56 3.85 5.84
CA SER A 485 -12.18 3.52 6.21
C SER A 485 -11.79 3.84 7.66
N PHE A 486 -12.69 4.46 8.44
CA PHE A 486 -12.44 4.66 9.87
C PHE A 486 -12.36 3.32 10.62
N PRO A 487 -11.47 3.17 11.63
CA PRO A 487 -11.36 1.95 12.42
C PRO A 487 -12.72 1.48 12.97
N MET A 488 -13.52 2.39 13.53
CA MET A 488 -14.87 2.09 14.04
C MET A 488 -15.84 1.55 12.98
N SER A 489 -15.70 1.98 11.72
CA SER A 489 -16.53 1.52 10.59
C SER A 489 -16.06 0.14 10.11
N LEU A 490 -14.74 -0.08 10.11
CA LEU A 490 -14.12 -1.36 9.75
C LEU A 490 -14.47 -2.46 10.77
N ASP A 491 -14.44 -2.13 12.07
CA ASP A 491 -14.78 -3.07 13.16
C ASP A 491 -16.25 -3.52 13.11
N LYS A 492 -17.14 -2.67 12.59
CA LYS A 492 -18.56 -2.99 12.36
C LYS A 492 -18.84 -3.71 11.03
N GLY A 493 -17.80 -4.06 10.26
CA GLY A 493 -17.91 -4.76 8.98
C GLY A 493 -18.36 -3.88 7.80
N ALA A 494 -18.37 -2.55 7.95
CA ALA A 494 -18.79 -1.65 6.87
C ALA A 494 -17.73 -1.48 5.75
N GLY A 495 -16.52 -2.01 5.94
CA GLY A 495 -15.39 -1.85 5.02
C GLY A 495 -15.66 -2.36 3.60
N LEU A 496 -16.05 -3.64 3.45
CA LEU A 496 -16.27 -4.24 2.12
C LEU A 496 -17.49 -3.63 1.39
N PRO A 497 -18.68 -3.50 1.99
CA PRO A 497 -19.82 -2.87 1.34
C PRO A 497 -19.57 -1.40 0.99
N GLY A 498 -18.95 -0.64 1.92
CA GLY A 498 -18.58 0.75 1.72
C GLY A 498 -17.64 0.96 0.54
N LEU A 499 -16.63 0.09 0.45
CA LEU A 499 -15.68 0.07 -0.63
C LEU A 499 -16.35 -0.23 -1.97
N ILE A 500 -17.22 -1.26 -2.08
CA ILE A 500 -17.92 -1.57 -3.34
C ILE A 500 -18.73 -0.38 -3.85
N VAL A 501 -19.50 0.27 -2.96
CA VAL A 501 -20.32 1.44 -3.31
C VAL A 501 -19.42 2.61 -3.74
N ALA A 502 -18.35 2.88 -2.99
CA ALA A 502 -17.40 3.93 -3.32
C ALA A 502 -16.75 3.70 -4.70
N LEU A 503 -16.32 2.47 -4.98
CA LEU A 503 -15.71 2.11 -6.26
C LEU A 503 -16.65 2.39 -7.43
N VAL A 504 -17.92 1.96 -7.33
CA VAL A 504 -18.92 2.21 -8.38
C VAL A 504 -19.06 3.71 -8.60
N LEU A 505 -19.31 4.49 -7.54
CA LEU A 505 -19.51 5.93 -7.66
C LEU A 505 -18.29 6.67 -8.23
N ILE A 506 -17.07 6.33 -7.77
CA ILE A 506 -15.81 6.90 -8.27
C ILE A 506 -15.62 6.53 -9.75
N GLY A 507 -15.83 5.25 -10.11
CA GLY A 507 -15.76 4.79 -11.49
C GLY A 507 -16.77 5.49 -12.39
N LEU A 508 -18.01 5.69 -11.90
CA LEU A 508 -19.06 6.39 -12.63
C LEU A 508 -18.70 7.86 -12.84
N GLY A 509 -18.17 8.54 -11.82
CA GLY A 509 -17.83 9.97 -11.82
C GLY A 509 -16.58 10.29 -12.64
N PHE A 510 -15.44 9.67 -12.33
CA PHE A 510 -14.18 9.93 -13.05
C PHE A 510 -14.24 9.49 -14.50
N GLY A 511 -14.94 8.39 -14.82
CA GLY A 511 -15.16 7.96 -16.20
C GLY A 511 -15.93 8.99 -17.03
N GLY A 512 -16.91 9.67 -16.42
CA GLY A 512 -17.67 10.76 -17.04
C GLY A 512 -16.80 11.99 -17.28
N ILE A 513 -16.04 12.43 -16.27
CA ILE A 513 -15.18 13.63 -16.33
C ILE A 513 -14.09 13.45 -17.40
N LYS A 514 -13.29 12.39 -17.30
CA LYS A 514 -12.12 12.16 -18.17
C LYS A 514 -12.45 12.07 -19.65
N SER A 515 -13.65 11.60 -19.98
CA SER A 515 -14.09 11.52 -21.37
C SER A 515 -14.44 12.85 -22.02
N ASN A 516 -14.72 13.87 -21.21
CA ASN A 516 -15.15 15.19 -21.67
C ASN A 516 -14.04 16.24 -21.57
N VAL A 517 -13.05 16.05 -20.70
CA VAL A 517 -12.00 17.06 -20.50
C VAL A 517 -10.93 17.05 -21.61
N SER A 518 -10.50 15.88 -22.10
CA SER A 518 -9.50 15.82 -23.17
C SER A 518 -9.95 16.48 -24.48
N PRO A 519 -11.23 16.37 -24.91
CA PRO A 519 -11.77 17.18 -26.01
C PRO A 519 -11.90 18.66 -25.64
N LEU A 520 -12.37 18.97 -24.42
CA LEU A 520 -12.60 20.34 -23.96
C LEU A 520 -11.34 21.22 -24.04
N ILE A 521 -10.18 20.68 -23.65
CA ILE A 521 -8.89 21.38 -23.72
C ILE A 521 -8.58 21.80 -25.16
N ALA A 522 -8.75 20.88 -26.10
CA ALA A 522 -8.44 21.17 -27.49
C ALA A 522 -9.51 22.06 -28.15
N GLU A 523 -10.75 22.06 -27.65
CA GLU A 523 -11.80 23.00 -28.05
C GLU A 523 -11.58 24.44 -27.55
N GLN A 524 -10.77 24.65 -26.50
CA GLN A 524 -10.43 26.00 -26.06
C GLN A 524 -9.49 26.74 -27.03
N TYR A 525 -8.82 26.01 -27.93
CA TYR A 525 -8.00 26.59 -28.98
C TYR A 525 -8.73 26.58 -30.32
N SER A 526 -9.13 27.76 -30.80
CA SER A 526 -9.68 27.91 -32.15
C SER A 526 -8.54 27.75 -33.17
N ARG A 527 -8.55 26.65 -33.94
CA ARG A 527 -7.54 26.40 -34.99
C ARG A 527 -7.46 27.59 -35.95
N LYS A 528 -6.40 28.40 -35.82
CA LYS A 528 -6.00 29.41 -36.81
C LYS A 528 -5.32 28.71 -38.01
N PRO A 529 -5.41 29.25 -39.23
CA PRO A 529 -4.69 28.70 -40.38
C PRO A 529 -3.16 28.82 -40.20
N LEU A 530 -2.41 28.04 -40.96
CA LEU A 530 -0.94 28.11 -41.00
C LEU A 530 -0.53 29.53 -41.43
N ARG A 531 0.30 30.20 -40.63
CA ARG A 531 0.66 31.61 -40.85
C ARG A 531 2.12 31.88 -40.55
N THR A 532 2.71 32.85 -41.25
CA THR A 532 4.05 33.35 -40.92
C THR A 532 3.97 34.41 -39.82
N HIS A 533 4.91 34.38 -38.88
CA HIS A 533 5.03 35.37 -37.81
C HIS A 533 6.50 35.71 -37.59
N THR A 534 6.80 36.97 -37.30
CA THR A 534 8.18 37.39 -36.99
C THR A 534 8.31 37.49 -35.47
N LEU A 535 9.24 36.72 -34.89
CA LEU A 535 9.49 36.74 -33.44
C LEU A 535 10.06 38.10 -33.01
N GLU A 536 9.98 38.43 -31.72
CA GLU A 536 10.64 39.61 -31.12
C GLU A 536 12.16 39.64 -31.40
N SER A 537 12.76 38.48 -31.66
CA SER A 537 14.16 38.33 -32.05
C SER A 537 14.46 38.68 -33.52
N GLY A 538 13.45 38.99 -34.34
CA GLY A 538 13.58 39.27 -35.77
C GLY A 538 13.60 38.03 -36.68
N GLU A 539 13.52 36.81 -36.12
CA GLU A 539 13.45 35.55 -36.89
C GLU A 539 12.03 35.34 -37.47
N LYS A 540 11.92 35.16 -38.79
CA LYS A 540 10.64 34.78 -39.45
C LYS A 540 10.39 33.29 -39.25
N VAL A 541 9.28 32.96 -38.60
CA VAL A 541 8.89 31.58 -38.26
C VAL A 541 7.49 31.26 -38.76
N ILE A 542 7.17 29.97 -38.87
CA ILE A 542 5.83 29.50 -39.22
C ILE A 542 5.11 29.07 -37.95
N ILE A 543 3.91 29.59 -37.71
CA ILE A 543 3.04 29.13 -36.63
C ILE A 543 2.24 27.93 -37.15
N ASP A 544 2.54 26.75 -36.61
CA ASP A 544 1.89 25.49 -36.99
C ASP A 544 0.79 25.11 -35.98
N PRO A 545 -0.48 25.04 -36.41
CA PRO A 545 -1.59 24.65 -35.53
C PRO A 545 -1.47 23.22 -34.99
N ASN A 546 -0.87 22.30 -35.74
CA ASN A 546 -0.67 20.92 -35.30
C ASN A 546 0.39 20.84 -34.21
N LEU A 547 1.50 21.57 -34.36
CA LEU A 547 2.55 21.69 -33.34
C LEU A 547 2.03 22.34 -32.06
N THR A 548 1.13 23.32 -32.20
CA THR A 548 0.46 23.97 -31.07
C THR A 548 -0.43 22.99 -30.30
N ILE A 549 -1.25 22.21 -31.00
CA ILE A 549 -2.08 21.16 -30.40
C ILE A 549 -1.22 20.07 -29.73
N GLN A 550 -0.13 19.64 -30.37
CA GLN A 550 0.84 18.73 -29.76
C GLN A 550 1.41 19.29 -28.46
N THR A 551 1.79 20.56 -28.44
CA THR A 551 2.34 21.24 -27.25
C THR A 551 1.29 21.35 -26.14
N ILE A 552 0.02 21.65 -26.47
CA ILE A 552 -1.08 21.68 -25.52
C ILE A 552 -1.28 20.29 -24.88
N TYR A 553 -1.34 19.23 -25.69
CA TYR A 553 -1.47 17.87 -25.17
C TYR A 553 -0.25 17.41 -24.37
N GLY A 554 0.96 17.80 -24.78
CA GLY A 554 2.20 17.54 -24.04
C GLY A 554 2.19 18.18 -22.66
N ARG A 555 1.83 19.47 -22.55
CA ARG A 555 1.68 20.19 -21.28
C ARG A 555 0.56 19.60 -20.41
N TYR A 556 -0.59 19.29 -21.01
CA TYR A 556 -1.69 18.62 -20.33
C TYR A 556 -1.25 17.29 -19.71
N TYR A 557 -0.54 16.46 -20.49
CA TYR A 557 -0.03 15.18 -20.05
C TYR A 557 1.08 15.32 -18.98
N TRP A 558 1.89 16.38 -19.05
CA TRP A 558 2.86 16.72 -18.01
C TRP A 558 2.18 17.03 -16.67
N VAL A 559 1.11 17.84 -16.69
CA VAL A 559 0.31 18.16 -15.49
C VAL A 559 -0.37 16.92 -14.89
N ILE A 560 -0.88 16.01 -15.72
CA ILE A 560 -1.41 14.71 -15.27
C ILE A 560 -0.37 13.91 -14.47
N ASN A 561 0.88 13.88 -14.95
CA ASN A 561 1.96 13.15 -14.29
C ASN A 561 2.42 13.83 -12.99
N LEU A 562 2.36 15.17 -12.93
CA LEU A 562 2.58 15.90 -11.69
C LEU A 562 1.54 15.51 -10.63
N GLY A 563 0.26 15.45 -10.99
CA GLY A 563 -0.80 14.96 -10.10
C GLY A 563 -0.57 13.52 -9.67
N ALA A 564 0.03 12.68 -10.52
CA ALA A 564 0.28 11.28 -10.21
C ALA A 564 1.36 11.03 -9.14
N LEU A 565 2.17 12.04 -8.79
CA LEU A 565 3.13 11.97 -7.67
C LEU A 565 2.44 11.93 -6.29
N SER A 566 1.11 12.10 -6.24
CA SER A 566 0.30 11.94 -5.03
C SER A 566 0.37 10.55 -4.39
N VAL A 567 0.85 9.55 -5.14
CA VAL A 567 1.27 8.24 -4.63
C VAL A 567 2.19 8.38 -3.41
N ILE A 568 3.13 9.33 -3.43
CA ILE A 568 4.13 9.48 -2.36
C ILE A 568 3.46 9.79 -1.01
N PRO A 569 2.73 10.92 -0.83
CA PRO A 569 2.09 11.21 0.44
C PRO A 569 1.01 10.19 0.82
N ALA A 570 0.28 9.62 -0.15
CA ALA A 570 -0.74 8.61 0.12
C ALA A 570 -0.15 7.31 0.72
N SER A 571 0.90 6.76 0.09
CA SER A 571 1.58 5.54 0.56
C SER A 571 2.23 5.73 1.94
N TRP A 572 2.80 6.91 2.21
CA TRP A 572 3.38 7.21 3.53
C TRP A 572 2.32 7.37 4.62
N LEU A 573 1.20 8.04 4.34
CA LEU A 573 0.09 8.17 5.29
C LEU A 573 -0.56 6.83 5.60
N GLU A 574 -0.73 5.97 4.60
CA GLU A 574 -1.20 4.59 4.83
C GLU A 574 -0.22 3.84 5.73
N LEU A 575 1.08 3.87 5.41
CA LEU A 575 2.10 3.11 6.13
C LEU A 575 2.27 3.58 7.59
N LYS A 576 2.16 4.90 7.85
CA LYS A 576 2.46 5.52 9.15
C LYS A 576 1.24 5.79 10.03
N VAL A 577 0.07 5.99 9.44
CA VAL A 577 -1.16 6.34 10.16
C VAL A 577 -2.22 5.26 9.95
N SER A 578 -2.92 5.28 8.82
CA SER A 578 -3.98 4.32 8.44
C SER A 578 -4.59 4.70 7.09
N PHE A 579 -5.51 3.87 6.57
CA PHE A 579 -6.24 4.10 5.33
C PHE A 579 -7.08 5.39 5.34
N TRP A 580 -7.72 5.75 6.46
CA TRP A 580 -8.54 6.96 6.54
C TRP A 580 -7.74 8.24 6.30
N ALA A 581 -6.48 8.29 6.77
CA ALA A 581 -5.61 9.43 6.55
C ALA A 581 -5.20 9.55 5.07
N ALA A 582 -4.93 8.41 4.42
CA ALA A 582 -4.66 8.37 2.99
C ALA A 582 -5.88 8.78 2.15
N PHE A 583 -7.11 8.46 2.58
CA PHE A 583 -8.35 8.85 1.89
C PHE A 583 -8.88 10.26 2.26
N LEU A 584 -8.32 10.90 3.28
CA LEU A 584 -8.61 12.31 3.58
C LEU A 584 -7.99 13.25 2.53
N LEU A 585 -6.77 12.95 2.08
CA LEU A 585 -6.07 13.67 1.00
C LEU A 585 -6.95 13.86 -0.25
N PRO A 586 -7.48 12.79 -0.88
CA PRO A 586 -8.35 12.90 -2.05
C PRO A 586 -9.62 13.68 -1.73
N LEU A 587 -10.20 13.55 -0.52
CA LEU A 587 -11.41 14.29 -0.14
C LEU A 587 -11.17 15.81 -0.12
N CYS A 588 -10.09 16.27 0.52
CA CYS A 588 -9.75 17.69 0.60
C CYS A 588 -9.41 18.28 -0.78
N PHE A 589 -8.60 17.58 -1.58
CA PHE A 589 -8.22 18.03 -2.93
C PHE A 589 -9.41 18.04 -3.89
N TRP A 590 -10.31 17.07 -3.79
CA TRP A 590 -11.51 17.02 -4.61
C TRP A 590 -12.48 18.15 -4.26
N ALA A 591 -12.67 18.44 -2.96
CA ALA A 591 -13.49 19.57 -2.50
C ALA A 591 -12.95 20.92 -3.00
N LEU A 592 -11.62 21.13 -2.93
CA LEU A 592 -10.97 22.32 -3.46
C LEU A 592 -11.22 22.48 -4.98
N THR A 593 -11.15 21.36 -5.70
CA THR A 593 -11.30 21.35 -7.17
C THR A 593 -12.74 21.63 -7.60
N ALA A 594 -13.72 21.03 -6.91
CA ALA A 594 -15.12 21.34 -7.13
C ALA A 594 -15.40 22.84 -6.94
N GLY A 595 -14.79 23.45 -5.92
CA GLY A 595 -14.83 24.90 -5.70
C GLY A 595 -14.23 25.71 -6.86
N ILE A 596 -13.04 25.35 -7.33
CA ILE A 596 -12.36 26.05 -8.45
C ILE A 596 -13.16 25.94 -9.75
N LEU A 597 -13.68 24.75 -10.07
CA LEU A 597 -14.48 24.53 -11.28
C LEU A 597 -15.82 25.28 -11.24
N ALA A 598 -16.46 25.36 -10.07
CA ALA A 598 -17.67 26.15 -9.88
C ALA A 598 -17.41 27.65 -10.10
N LEU A 599 -16.29 28.18 -9.57
CA LEU A 599 -15.90 29.59 -9.73
C LEU A 599 -15.47 29.92 -11.16
N ALA A 600 -14.86 28.97 -11.88
CA ALA A 600 -14.39 29.16 -13.25
C ALA A 600 -15.48 28.96 -14.33
N ARG A 601 -16.71 28.58 -13.94
CA ARG A 601 -17.81 28.23 -14.86
C ARG A 601 -18.10 29.29 -15.93
N GLY A 602 -17.96 30.57 -15.61
CA GLY A 602 -18.21 31.69 -16.52
C GLY A 602 -17.09 31.98 -17.53
N LYS A 603 -15.92 31.33 -17.43
CA LYS A 603 -14.73 31.63 -18.25
C LYS A 603 -14.47 30.60 -19.37
N TYR A 604 -15.28 29.56 -19.48
CA TYR A 604 -15.07 28.49 -20.46
C TYR A 604 -15.87 28.72 -21.75
N VAL A 605 -15.26 28.37 -22.90
CA VAL A 605 -15.99 28.27 -24.16
C VAL A 605 -16.77 26.95 -24.14
N VAL A 606 -18.11 27.04 -24.10
CA VAL A 606 -19.02 25.89 -24.08
C VAL A 606 -19.75 25.82 -25.42
N GLN A 607 -19.47 24.78 -26.21
CA GLN A 607 -20.24 24.52 -27.44
C GLN A 607 -21.64 24.01 -27.09
N LYS A 608 -22.66 24.50 -27.82
CA LYS A 608 -24.05 24.06 -27.62
C LYS A 608 -24.19 22.60 -28.08
N PRO A 609 -24.96 21.76 -27.37
CA PRO A 609 -25.11 20.34 -27.72
C PRO A 609 -25.75 20.17 -29.10
N SER A 610 -24.99 19.70 -30.08
CA SER A 610 -25.51 19.11 -31.31
C SER A 610 -26.06 17.72 -30.99
N GLY A 611 -27.24 17.33 -31.51
CA GLY A 611 -27.90 16.05 -31.19
C GLY A 611 -27.03 14.80 -31.35
N SER A 612 -27.49 13.64 -30.85
CA SER A 612 -26.65 12.44 -30.69
C SER A 612 -25.99 11.93 -31.99
N ILE A 613 -24.74 12.33 -32.21
CA ILE A 613 -23.86 11.89 -33.31
C ILE A 613 -23.68 10.37 -33.29
N LEU A 614 -23.65 9.75 -32.09
CA LEU A 614 -23.51 8.31 -31.93
C LEU A 614 -24.71 7.54 -32.49
N VAL A 615 -25.94 8.00 -32.20
CA VAL A 615 -27.15 7.36 -32.72
C VAL A 615 -27.20 7.44 -34.24
N LYS A 616 -26.75 8.57 -34.82
CA LYS A 616 -26.59 8.71 -36.27
C LYS A 616 -25.55 7.72 -36.81
N ALA A 617 -24.36 7.66 -36.21
CA ALA A 617 -23.29 6.75 -36.62
C ALA A 617 -23.71 5.26 -36.54
N MET A 618 -24.38 4.85 -35.46
CA MET A 618 -24.87 3.47 -35.29
C MET A 618 -25.91 3.08 -36.34
N ARG A 619 -26.81 4.01 -36.71
CA ARG A 619 -27.80 3.78 -37.78
C ARG A 619 -27.11 3.66 -39.14
N VAL A 620 -26.13 4.51 -39.43
CA VAL A 620 -25.33 4.44 -40.67
C VAL A 620 -24.57 3.11 -40.75
N LEU A 621 -23.93 2.68 -39.66
CA LEU A 621 -23.22 1.39 -39.59
C LEU A 621 -24.16 0.20 -39.80
N TRP A 622 -25.34 0.23 -39.17
CA TRP A 622 -26.35 -0.83 -39.31
C TRP A 622 -26.93 -0.91 -40.74
N LEU A 623 -27.14 0.24 -41.39
CA LEU A 623 -27.55 0.29 -42.81
C LEU A 623 -26.44 -0.20 -43.74
N GLY A 624 -25.18 0.16 -43.47
CA GLY A 624 -24.02 -0.35 -44.22
C GLY A 624 -23.82 -1.86 -44.06
N LEU A 625 -24.09 -2.41 -42.87
CA LEU A 625 -24.12 -3.85 -42.61
C LEU A 625 -25.19 -4.56 -43.44
N LYS A 626 -26.40 -4.01 -43.47
CA LYS A 626 -27.50 -4.55 -44.29
C LYS A 626 -27.25 -4.38 -45.79
N GLY A 627 -26.52 -3.36 -46.20
CA GLY A 627 -26.12 -3.07 -47.58
C GLY A 627 -24.89 -3.85 -48.07
N GLY A 628 -24.59 -5.02 -47.50
CA GLY A 628 -23.49 -5.87 -47.97
C GLY A 628 -22.10 -5.38 -47.58
N ARG A 629 -21.94 -4.80 -46.39
CA ARG A 629 -20.66 -4.26 -45.86
C ARG A 629 -20.15 -3.03 -46.60
N ASN A 630 -21.04 -2.29 -47.26
CA ASN A 630 -20.71 -1.06 -47.94
C ASN A 630 -21.33 0.16 -47.22
N LEU A 631 -20.48 0.98 -46.60
CA LEU A 631 -20.90 2.23 -45.94
C LEU A 631 -21.49 3.26 -46.91
N ASP A 632 -21.12 3.20 -48.19
CA ASP A 632 -21.67 4.10 -49.22
C ASP A 632 -23.17 3.84 -49.46
N ALA A 633 -23.68 2.64 -49.12
CA ALA A 633 -25.12 2.31 -49.18
C ALA A 633 -25.97 3.08 -48.16
N ALA A 634 -25.35 3.70 -47.15
CA ALA A 634 -26.03 4.49 -46.13
C ALA A 634 -26.07 5.99 -46.46
N LYS A 635 -25.54 6.41 -47.62
CA LYS A 635 -25.60 7.80 -48.09
C LYS A 635 -27.03 8.20 -48.40
N PRO A 636 -27.53 9.31 -47.85
CA PRO A 636 -28.82 9.89 -48.23
C PRO A 636 -29.03 9.98 -49.76
N SER A 637 -28.01 10.30 -50.55
CA SER A 637 -28.08 10.34 -52.02
C SER A 637 -28.47 9.01 -52.68
N LEU A 638 -27.98 7.87 -52.16
CA LEU A 638 -28.33 6.53 -52.62
C LEU A 638 -29.65 6.01 -52.00
N LEU A 639 -29.90 6.30 -50.73
CA LEU A 639 -31.11 5.88 -50.02
C LEU A 639 -32.38 6.58 -50.55
N ALA A 640 -32.26 7.83 -51.03
CA ALA A 640 -33.34 8.56 -51.66
C ALA A 640 -33.86 7.88 -52.94
N GLN A 641 -33.04 7.06 -53.62
CA GLN A 641 -33.45 6.29 -54.79
C GLN A 641 -34.18 4.98 -54.43
N THR A 642 -34.00 4.44 -53.21
CA THR A 642 -34.52 3.12 -52.81
C THR A 642 -35.65 3.18 -51.76
N ARG A 643 -35.71 4.24 -50.95
CA ARG A 643 -36.74 4.44 -49.91
C ARG A 643 -37.33 5.84 -49.99
N SER A 644 -38.45 5.97 -50.68
CA SER A 644 -39.23 7.20 -50.72
C SER A 644 -39.99 7.39 -49.40
N GLY A 645 -39.69 8.47 -48.65
CA GLY A 645 -40.53 8.94 -47.53
C GLY A 645 -39.93 8.99 -46.12
N SER A 646 -38.67 8.59 -45.89
CA SER A 646 -38.03 8.73 -44.57
C SER A 646 -37.12 9.94 -44.49
N THR A 647 -37.35 10.85 -43.53
CA THR A 647 -36.42 11.95 -43.21
C THR A 647 -35.16 11.36 -42.56
N ILE A 648 -34.03 11.42 -43.27
CA ILE A 648 -32.75 10.90 -42.81
C ILE A 648 -32.05 11.99 -41.96
N PRO A 649 -31.64 11.70 -40.71
CA PRO A 649 -31.11 12.72 -39.80
C PRO A 649 -29.61 13.04 -40.00
N TRP A 650 -28.98 12.57 -41.07
CA TRP A 650 -27.56 12.78 -41.43
C TRP A 650 -27.40 13.08 -42.93
N ASP A 651 -26.28 13.69 -43.31
CA ASP A 651 -25.91 14.05 -44.69
C ASP A 651 -24.83 13.10 -45.27
N ASP A 652 -24.53 13.27 -46.55
CA ASP A 652 -23.51 12.48 -47.26
C ASP A 652 -22.09 12.77 -46.72
N GLU A 653 -21.83 14.00 -46.27
CA GLU A 653 -20.56 14.41 -45.66
C GLU A 653 -20.30 13.63 -44.36
N PHE A 654 -21.31 13.50 -43.49
CA PHE A 654 -21.23 12.69 -42.27
C PHE A 654 -20.86 11.23 -42.53
N VAL A 655 -21.36 10.62 -43.61
CA VAL A 655 -21.00 9.23 -43.98
C VAL A 655 -19.53 9.14 -44.39
N GLN A 656 -19.00 10.15 -45.07
CA GLN A 656 -17.58 10.23 -45.43
C GLN A 656 -16.70 10.50 -44.20
N GLU A 657 -17.10 11.41 -43.31
CA GLU A 657 -16.45 11.64 -42.02
C GLU A 657 -16.39 10.36 -41.19
N LEU A 658 -17.50 9.61 -41.11
CA LEU A 658 -17.56 8.33 -40.41
C LEU A 658 -16.59 7.29 -41.01
N LYS A 659 -16.51 7.22 -42.36
CA LYS A 659 -15.58 6.33 -43.07
C LYS A 659 -14.12 6.66 -42.72
N ARG A 660 -13.76 7.94 -42.70
CA ARG A 660 -12.43 8.42 -42.28
C ARG A 660 -12.14 8.09 -40.82
N ALA A 661 -13.11 8.34 -39.92
CA ALA A 661 -12.99 8.02 -38.50
C ALA A 661 -12.77 6.52 -38.26
N LEU A 662 -13.45 5.65 -39.00
CA LEU A 662 -13.26 4.19 -38.92
C LEU A 662 -11.87 3.78 -39.40
N VAL A 663 -11.35 4.37 -40.47
CA VAL A 663 -9.97 4.14 -40.94
C VAL A 663 -8.96 4.57 -39.89
N ALA A 664 -9.13 5.75 -39.28
CA ALA A 664 -8.28 6.20 -38.17
C ALA A 664 -8.30 5.23 -36.99
N CYS A 665 -9.49 4.70 -36.65
CA CYS A 665 -9.66 3.69 -35.60
C CYS A 665 -8.95 2.35 -35.91
N THR A 666 -8.70 2.00 -37.19
CA THR A 666 -8.01 0.72 -37.52
C THR A 666 -6.60 0.62 -36.97
N VAL A 667 -5.92 1.76 -36.76
CA VAL A 667 -4.55 1.79 -36.23
C VAL A 667 -4.52 1.42 -34.74
N PHE A 668 -5.62 1.62 -34.01
CA PHE A 668 -5.66 1.40 -32.56
C PHE A 668 -6.58 0.26 -32.11
N CYS A 669 -7.58 -0.12 -32.89
CA CYS A 669 -8.67 -0.97 -32.42
C CYS A 669 -8.41 -2.48 -32.50
N VAL A 670 -8.89 -3.16 -31.46
CA VAL A 670 -9.04 -4.61 -31.23
C VAL A 670 -10.06 -5.28 -32.16
N LEU A 671 -10.97 -4.49 -32.72
CA LEU A 671 -12.23 -4.95 -33.27
C LEU A 671 -12.39 -4.46 -34.70
N TYR A 672 -11.47 -4.85 -35.59
CA TYR A 672 -11.76 -4.79 -37.01
C TYR A 672 -12.53 -6.06 -37.41
N VAL A 673 -13.83 -6.10 -37.12
CA VAL A 673 -14.74 -6.96 -37.88
C VAL A 673 -15.11 -6.17 -39.13
N VAL A 674 -14.44 -6.52 -40.23
CA VAL A 674 -14.59 -6.00 -41.60
C VAL A 674 -15.96 -5.36 -41.89
N LEU A 675 -15.96 -4.04 -42.12
CA LEU A 675 -17.00 -3.31 -42.85
C LEU A 675 -16.44 -2.30 -43.85
N VAL A 676 -15.12 -2.35 -44.14
CA VAL A 676 -14.49 -1.42 -45.08
C VAL A 676 -13.75 -2.23 -46.16
N ASP A 677 -14.49 -3.07 -46.89
CA ASP A 677 -14.00 -3.67 -48.14
C ASP A 677 -14.04 -2.68 -49.32
N SER A 678 -14.64 -1.49 -49.16
CA SER A 678 -14.83 -0.52 -50.25
C SER A 678 -13.83 0.65 -50.31
N VAL A 679 -12.58 0.49 -49.85
CA VAL A 679 -11.56 1.56 -50.02
C VAL A 679 -10.29 1.11 -50.74
N HIS A 680 -9.96 -0.18 -50.72
CA HIS A 680 -8.80 -0.67 -51.46
C HIS A 680 -9.15 -1.97 -52.18
N SER A 681 -9.35 -1.87 -53.49
CA SER A 681 -9.44 -3.01 -54.39
C SER A 681 -8.24 -3.95 -54.19
N GLY A 682 -8.52 -5.23 -53.89
CA GLY A 682 -7.58 -6.33 -54.02
C GLY A 682 -7.15 -7.00 -52.72
N GLY A 683 -8.00 -7.87 -52.16
CA GLY A 683 -7.58 -8.90 -51.19
C GLY A 683 -8.63 -9.23 -50.13
N SER A 684 -9.29 -10.38 -50.24
CA SER A 684 -10.14 -10.95 -49.18
C SER A 684 -9.28 -11.59 -48.10
N VAL A 685 -8.94 -10.85 -47.04
CA VAL A 685 -8.54 -11.47 -45.76
C VAL A 685 -9.15 -10.68 -44.60
N ALA A 686 -10.09 -11.31 -43.89
CA ALA A 686 -10.67 -10.76 -42.67
C ALA A 686 -9.74 -11.08 -41.49
N GLU A 687 -8.77 -10.20 -41.22
CA GLU A 687 -7.87 -10.36 -40.07
C GLU A 687 -8.25 -9.37 -38.96
N ALA A 688 -8.65 -9.92 -37.80
CA ALA A 688 -8.81 -9.16 -36.57
C ALA A 688 -7.42 -8.91 -35.97
N HIS A 689 -6.99 -7.65 -35.94
CA HIS A 689 -5.66 -7.26 -35.51
C HIS A 689 -5.68 -6.72 -34.07
N VAL A 690 -5.08 -7.45 -33.13
CA VAL A 690 -5.12 -7.16 -31.68
C VAL A 690 -3.79 -6.55 -31.21
N TYR A 691 -3.41 -5.37 -31.71
CA TYR A 691 -2.10 -4.79 -31.37
C TYR A 691 -2.12 -3.92 -30.10
N SER A 692 -3.15 -3.08 -29.92
CA SER A 692 -3.24 -2.16 -28.77
C SER A 692 -3.52 -2.84 -27.41
N PRO A 693 -4.37 -3.87 -27.28
CA PRO A 693 -4.62 -4.52 -25.99
C PRO A 693 -3.39 -5.22 -25.44
N ILE A 694 -2.53 -5.77 -26.31
CA ILE A 694 -1.29 -6.45 -25.91
C ILE A 694 -0.36 -5.44 -25.23
N PHE A 695 -0.22 -4.24 -25.80
CA PHE A 695 0.52 -3.14 -25.17
C PHE A 695 -0.07 -2.82 -23.78
N TRP A 696 -1.39 -2.71 -23.67
CA TRP A 696 -2.05 -2.41 -22.39
C TRP A 696 -1.94 -3.54 -21.35
N ILE A 697 -1.88 -4.80 -21.77
CA ILE A 697 -1.60 -5.93 -20.87
C ILE A 697 -0.18 -5.79 -20.31
N CYS A 698 0.80 -5.50 -21.17
CA CYS A 698 2.21 -5.31 -20.78
C CYS A 698 2.37 -4.08 -19.87
N TYR A 699 1.84 -2.93 -20.29
CA TYR A 699 1.84 -1.70 -19.49
C TYR A 699 1.12 -1.93 -18.15
N GLY A 700 0.02 -2.69 -18.15
CA GLY A 700 -0.75 -3.05 -16.97
C GLY A 700 0.07 -3.79 -15.90
N GLN A 701 1.14 -4.50 -16.29
CA GLN A 701 2.04 -5.21 -15.36
C GLN A 701 2.78 -4.27 -14.41
N THR A 702 3.11 -3.06 -14.87
CA THR A 702 3.80 -2.05 -14.07
C THR A 702 2.98 -1.54 -12.89
N ASN A 703 1.66 -1.64 -13.00
CA ASN A 703 0.71 -1.26 -11.95
C ASN A 703 0.24 -2.44 -11.10
N SER A 704 0.57 -3.69 -11.46
CA SER A 704 0.22 -4.90 -10.70
C SER A 704 1.48 -5.67 -10.29
N ASN A 705 2.00 -6.50 -11.20
CA ASN A 705 3.02 -7.47 -10.88
C ASN A 705 4.36 -6.83 -10.51
N PHE A 706 4.69 -5.63 -11.00
CA PHE A 706 5.88 -4.89 -10.52
C PHE A 706 5.81 -4.56 -9.03
N VAL A 707 4.63 -4.20 -8.52
CA VAL A 707 4.41 -3.89 -7.11
C VAL A 707 4.52 -5.15 -6.26
N SER A 708 3.95 -6.27 -6.72
CA SER A 708 4.10 -7.57 -6.06
C SER A 708 5.55 -8.07 -6.11
N GLN A 709 6.25 -7.87 -7.21
CA GLN A 709 7.68 -8.18 -7.35
C GLN A 709 8.50 -7.32 -6.38
N ALA A 710 8.21 -6.02 -6.25
CA ALA A 710 8.87 -5.13 -5.28
C ALA A 710 8.65 -5.61 -3.84
N ALA A 711 7.51 -6.23 -3.54
CA ALA A 711 7.23 -6.81 -2.22
C ALA A 711 8.15 -8.00 -1.88
N SER A 712 8.60 -8.75 -2.89
CA SER A 712 9.53 -9.87 -2.75
C SER A 712 11.01 -9.45 -2.68
N MET A 713 11.29 -8.15 -2.77
CA MET A 713 12.63 -7.55 -2.79
C MET A 713 12.89 -6.76 -1.50
N GLN A 714 14.15 -6.47 -1.20
CA GLN A 714 14.54 -5.61 -0.08
C GLN A 714 14.20 -4.14 -0.40
N THR A 715 13.25 -3.56 0.33
CA THR A 715 12.75 -2.20 0.09
C THR A 715 13.36 -1.12 0.98
N PHE A 716 14.22 -1.46 1.94
CA PHE A 716 14.87 -0.50 2.86
C PHE A 716 13.89 0.48 3.55
N GLY A 717 12.66 0.03 3.84
CA GLY A 717 11.62 0.84 4.48
C GLY A 717 10.78 1.69 3.52
N ILE A 718 11.01 1.62 2.21
CA ILE A 718 10.17 2.23 1.19
C ILE A 718 8.91 1.37 0.97
N PRO A 719 7.70 1.97 0.98
CA PRO A 719 6.49 1.26 0.58
C PRO A 719 6.60 0.74 -0.87
N ASN A 720 6.23 -0.52 -1.08
CA ASN A 720 6.37 -1.23 -2.35
C ASN A 720 5.53 -0.56 -3.46
N ASP A 721 4.36 -0.03 -3.11
CA ASP A 721 3.46 0.72 -3.96
C ASP A 721 3.98 2.11 -4.34
N MET A 722 4.91 2.68 -3.54
CA MET A 722 5.60 3.93 -3.84
C MET A 722 6.54 3.79 -5.03
N MET A 723 7.03 2.58 -5.36
CA MET A 723 7.91 2.35 -6.52
C MET A 723 7.28 2.82 -7.84
N GLY A 724 5.94 2.85 -7.93
CA GLY A 724 5.22 3.41 -9.07
C GLY A 724 5.42 4.91 -9.29
N CYS A 725 5.98 5.67 -8.33
CA CYS A 725 6.26 7.10 -8.50
C CYS A 725 7.35 7.38 -9.54
N PHE A 726 8.25 6.43 -9.78
CA PHE A 726 9.31 6.58 -10.77
C PHE A 726 8.77 6.73 -12.19
N GLY A 727 7.63 6.10 -12.52
CA GLY A 727 6.99 6.28 -13.83
C GLY A 727 6.70 7.75 -14.14
N PRO A 728 5.86 8.44 -13.36
CA PRO A 728 5.62 9.86 -13.53
C PRO A 728 6.89 10.74 -13.44
N ILE A 729 7.83 10.45 -12.55
CA ILE A 729 9.11 11.19 -12.47
C ILE A 729 9.89 11.10 -13.79
N PHE A 730 9.98 9.90 -14.37
CA PHE A 730 10.64 9.71 -15.66
C PHE A 730 9.85 10.36 -16.79
N VAL A 731 8.52 10.34 -16.78
CA VAL A 731 7.73 11.09 -17.77
C VAL A 731 8.01 12.60 -17.70
N LEU A 732 8.01 13.18 -16.48
CA LEU A 732 8.24 14.62 -16.27
C LEU A 732 9.63 15.07 -16.72
N THR A 733 10.62 14.18 -16.68
CA THR A 733 12.02 14.44 -17.06
C THR A 733 12.30 14.09 -18.53
N LEU A 734 11.81 12.96 -19.03
CA LEU A 734 12.04 12.48 -20.40
C LEU A 734 11.26 13.29 -21.43
N LEU A 735 10.05 13.78 -21.12
CA LEU A 735 9.26 14.53 -22.08
C LEU A 735 9.98 15.81 -22.56
N PRO A 736 10.47 16.71 -21.67
CA PRO A 736 11.28 17.85 -22.10
C PRO A 736 12.58 17.46 -22.84
N VAL A 737 13.20 16.34 -22.46
CA VAL A 737 14.42 15.84 -23.12
C VAL A 737 14.12 15.38 -24.55
N LEU A 738 13.00 14.68 -24.76
CA LEU A 738 12.58 14.26 -26.10
C LEU A 738 12.29 15.47 -26.99
N GLU A 739 11.54 16.45 -26.48
CA GLU A 739 11.13 17.64 -27.23
C GLU A 739 12.29 18.61 -27.52
N LYS A 740 13.17 18.87 -26.55
CA LYS A 740 14.22 19.89 -26.67
C LYS A 740 15.56 19.34 -27.17
N VAL A 741 15.82 18.04 -26.99
CA VAL A 741 17.12 17.44 -27.30
C VAL A 741 16.97 16.38 -28.38
N VAL A 742 16.16 15.35 -28.17
CA VAL A 742 16.13 14.17 -29.05
C VAL A 742 15.54 14.48 -30.42
N TYR A 743 14.32 15.02 -30.48
CA TYR A 743 13.67 15.32 -31.77
C TYR A 743 14.42 16.38 -32.58
N PRO A 744 14.92 17.48 -31.99
CA PRO A 744 15.75 18.44 -32.72
C PRO A 744 17.06 17.83 -33.23
N THR A 745 17.69 16.95 -32.46
CA THR A 745 18.92 16.25 -32.87
C THR A 745 18.65 15.28 -34.01
N LEU A 746 17.56 14.51 -33.96
CA LEU A 746 17.13 13.64 -35.07
C LEU A 746 16.82 14.45 -36.32
N GLY A 747 16.20 15.63 -36.16
CA GLY A 747 15.98 16.59 -37.23
C GLY A 747 17.27 17.08 -37.89
N ARG A 748 18.35 17.32 -37.11
CA ARG A 748 19.69 17.64 -37.65
C ARG A 748 20.25 16.51 -38.52
N PHE A 749 19.92 15.26 -38.20
CA PHE A 749 20.27 14.09 -39.01
C PHE A 749 19.27 13.77 -40.12
N ARG A 750 18.28 14.64 -40.38
CA ARG A 750 17.19 14.47 -41.36
C ARG A 750 16.31 13.23 -41.12
N ILE A 751 16.23 12.77 -39.87
CA ILE A 751 15.36 11.67 -39.46
C ILE A 751 14.15 12.27 -38.75
N ASN A 752 13.00 12.32 -39.43
CA ASN A 752 11.73 12.74 -38.85
C ASN A 752 10.89 11.51 -38.51
N PRO A 753 10.85 11.06 -37.23
CA PRO A 753 10.14 9.85 -36.86
C PRO A 753 8.63 10.07 -36.96
N LYS A 754 7.99 9.40 -37.93
CA LYS A 754 6.54 9.44 -38.14
C LYS A 754 5.76 8.72 -37.04
N PRO A 755 4.46 8.99 -36.86
CA PRO A 755 3.68 8.44 -35.75
C PRO A 755 3.70 6.91 -35.66
N ILE A 756 3.58 6.17 -36.78
CA ILE A 756 3.60 4.70 -36.74
C ILE A 756 4.98 4.20 -36.30
N SER A 757 6.05 4.78 -36.84
CA SER A 757 7.43 4.47 -36.45
C SER A 757 7.69 4.74 -34.95
N ARG A 758 7.14 5.83 -34.41
CA ARG A 758 7.21 6.14 -32.96
C ARG A 758 6.45 5.10 -32.13
N ILE A 759 5.24 4.71 -32.54
CA ILE A 759 4.44 3.68 -31.85
C ILE A 759 5.18 2.34 -31.87
N THR A 760 5.76 1.92 -33.00
CA THR A 760 6.59 0.71 -33.09
C THR A 760 7.78 0.77 -32.14
N ALA A 761 8.50 1.89 -32.08
CA ALA A 761 9.61 2.05 -31.14
C ALA A 761 9.14 1.94 -29.68
N GLY A 762 7.95 2.47 -29.36
CA GLY A 762 7.31 2.28 -28.06
C GLY A 762 7.01 0.80 -27.76
N PHE A 763 6.50 0.04 -28.73
CA PHE A 763 6.23 -1.39 -28.60
C PHE A 763 7.49 -2.22 -28.38
N VAL A 764 8.57 -1.93 -29.11
CA VAL A 764 9.89 -2.56 -28.90
C VAL A 764 10.43 -2.24 -27.51
N THR A 765 10.32 -0.98 -27.08
CA THR A 765 10.75 -0.55 -25.74
C THR A 765 9.96 -1.26 -24.64
N MET A 766 8.65 -1.47 -24.82
CA MET A 766 7.82 -2.25 -23.89
C MET A 766 8.26 -3.72 -23.84
N ALA A 767 8.53 -4.34 -24.99
CA ALA A 767 9.01 -5.72 -25.03
C ALA A 767 10.33 -5.89 -24.26
N CYS A 768 11.26 -4.94 -24.43
CA CYS A 768 12.52 -4.88 -23.69
C CYS A 768 12.30 -4.67 -22.19
N THR A 769 11.36 -3.80 -21.82
CA THR A 769 10.99 -3.54 -20.42
C THR A 769 10.54 -4.82 -19.73
N ILE A 770 9.57 -5.53 -20.32
CA ILE A 770 9.04 -6.77 -19.75
C ILE A 770 10.09 -7.87 -19.74
N GLY A 771 10.96 -7.93 -20.76
CA GLY A 771 12.09 -8.87 -20.79
C GLY A 771 13.10 -8.60 -19.68
N TYR A 772 13.43 -7.33 -19.43
CA TYR A 772 14.28 -6.93 -18.31
C TYR A 772 13.66 -7.28 -16.95
N THR A 773 12.35 -7.04 -16.77
CA THR A 773 11.62 -7.46 -15.57
C THR A 773 11.59 -8.97 -15.39
N ALA A 774 11.51 -9.76 -16.48
CA ALA A 774 11.65 -11.20 -16.42
C ALA A 774 13.04 -11.61 -15.89
N GLY A 775 14.10 -10.92 -16.33
CA GLY A 775 15.46 -11.11 -15.80
C GLY A 775 15.57 -10.78 -14.31
N ILE A 776 14.93 -9.72 -13.84
CA ILE A 776 14.85 -9.41 -12.39
C ILE A 776 14.11 -10.54 -11.65
N GLN A 777 13.00 -11.04 -12.20
CA GLN A 777 12.24 -12.12 -11.57
C GLN A 777 13.05 -13.41 -11.47
N ASP A 778 13.79 -13.77 -12.52
CA ASP A 778 14.72 -14.90 -12.51
C ASP A 778 15.84 -14.71 -11.47
N TYR A 779 16.36 -13.48 -11.34
CA TYR A 779 17.34 -13.15 -10.30
C TYR A 779 16.77 -13.26 -8.88
N ILE A 780 15.52 -12.84 -8.65
CA ILE A 780 14.81 -13.03 -7.37
C ILE A 780 14.70 -14.51 -7.03
N TYR A 781 14.31 -15.35 -8.00
CA TYR A 781 14.18 -16.79 -7.78
C TYR A 781 15.50 -17.52 -7.54
N LYS A 782 16.62 -16.96 -7.98
CA LYS A 782 17.97 -17.50 -7.70
C LYS A 782 18.57 -16.98 -6.39
N SER A 783 17.93 -16.02 -5.74
CA SER A 783 18.46 -15.37 -4.53
C SER A 783 17.86 -15.99 -3.25
N PRO A 784 18.67 -16.12 -2.16
CA PRO A 784 18.17 -16.57 -0.86
C PRO A 784 17.19 -15.55 -0.25
N PRO A 785 16.35 -15.92 0.75
CA PRO A 785 16.32 -17.20 1.46
C PRO A 785 15.29 -18.22 0.92
N CYS A 786 14.33 -17.79 0.10
CA CYS A 786 13.22 -18.65 -0.34
C CYS A 786 13.18 -18.98 -1.83
N TYR A 787 14.12 -18.50 -2.63
CA TYR A 787 14.27 -18.83 -4.06
C TYR A 787 12.94 -18.70 -4.84
N ASP A 788 12.45 -19.78 -5.45
CA ASP A 788 11.21 -19.87 -6.26
C ASP A 788 9.91 -19.59 -5.48
N HIS A 789 9.98 -19.45 -4.15
CA HIS A 789 8.84 -19.24 -3.27
C HIS A 789 9.03 -18.02 -2.35
N PRO A 790 9.26 -16.81 -2.91
CA PRO A 790 9.44 -15.62 -2.11
C PRO A 790 8.25 -15.40 -1.17
N LEU A 791 8.52 -14.94 0.05
CA LEU A 791 7.51 -14.65 1.07
C LEU A 791 6.66 -15.86 1.54
N LYS A 792 7.05 -17.10 1.23
CA LYS A 792 6.31 -18.31 1.65
C LYS A 792 7.14 -19.23 2.54
N GLY A 793 6.49 -19.82 3.53
CA GLY A 793 7.07 -20.86 4.39
C GLY A 793 8.00 -20.34 5.49
N ALA A 794 8.68 -21.27 6.15
CA ALA A 794 9.60 -20.98 7.25
C ALA A 794 10.85 -20.19 6.80
N CYS A 795 11.26 -20.35 5.53
CA CYS A 795 12.42 -19.64 4.96
C CYS A 795 12.25 -18.11 4.93
N SER A 796 11.01 -17.60 5.01
CA SER A 796 10.70 -16.15 4.98
C SER A 796 10.26 -15.61 6.35
N ASP A 797 10.46 -16.33 7.46
CA ASP A 797 9.90 -15.94 8.76
C ASP A 797 8.37 -15.68 8.68
N GLY A 798 7.65 -16.60 8.03
CA GLY A 798 6.19 -16.49 7.84
C GLY A 798 5.76 -15.39 6.85
N GLY A 799 6.62 -15.04 5.89
CA GLY A 799 6.34 -14.06 4.83
C GLY A 799 6.81 -12.63 5.11
N ARG A 800 7.79 -12.48 6.01
CA ARG A 800 8.35 -11.17 6.44
C ARG A 800 9.71 -10.88 5.84
N LEU A 801 10.50 -11.90 5.53
CA LEU A 801 11.84 -11.75 4.95
C LEU A 801 11.75 -11.91 3.42
N PRO A 802 11.88 -10.81 2.65
CA PRO A 802 11.97 -10.89 1.19
C PRO A 802 13.30 -11.54 0.75
N ASN A 803 13.40 -11.92 -0.52
CA ASN A 803 14.67 -12.39 -1.07
C ASN A 803 15.67 -11.24 -1.16
N ASP A 804 16.96 -11.58 -1.10
CA ASP A 804 18.10 -10.66 -1.03
C ASP A 804 18.40 -9.97 -2.37
N VAL A 805 17.40 -9.25 -2.89
CA VAL A 805 17.49 -8.47 -4.12
C VAL A 805 17.06 -7.04 -3.83
N ASN A 806 17.88 -6.08 -4.25
CA ASN A 806 17.59 -4.67 -4.05
C ASN A 806 16.44 -4.19 -4.96
N VAL A 807 15.39 -3.61 -4.37
CA VAL A 807 14.22 -3.09 -5.10
C VAL A 807 14.58 -2.04 -6.18
N PHE A 808 15.67 -1.30 -6.01
CA PHE A 808 16.08 -0.25 -6.96
C PHE A 808 16.52 -0.79 -8.33
N LEU A 809 16.75 -2.10 -8.47
CA LEU A 809 16.95 -2.74 -9.77
C LEU A 809 15.72 -2.57 -10.70
N GLN A 810 14.55 -2.25 -10.16
CA GLN A 810 13.36 -1.92 -10.95
C GLN A 810 13.37 -0.51 -11.57
N ILE A 811 14.23 0.42 -11.11
CA ILE A 811 14.26 1.80 -11.62
C ILE A 811 14.43 1.86 -13.16
N PRO A 812 15.38 1.12 -13.78
CA PRO A 812 15.50 1.07 -15.25
C PRO A 812 14.23 0.56 -15.94
N ALA A 813 13.51 -0.39 -15.34
CA ALA A 813 12.25 -0.90 -15.89
C ALA A 813 11.18 0.20 -15.91
N TYR A 814 11.08 1.01 -14.85
CA TYR A 814 10.17 2.17 -14.82
C TYR A 814 10.58 3.26 -15.84
N ALA A 815 11.87 3.50 -16.04
CA ALA A 815 12.36 4.44 -17.04
C ALA A 815 12.00 4.01 -18.47
N LEU A 816 12.23 2.73 -18.80
CA LEU A 816 11.87 2.17 -20.11
C LEU A 816 10.35 2.14 -20.31
N THR A 817 9.57 1.85 -19.26
CA THR A 817 8.10 1.97 -19.30
C THR A 817 7.68 3.38 -19.66
N ALA A 818 8.24 4.40 -18.99
CA ALA A 818 7.91 5.81 -19.24
C ALA A 818 8.28 6.22 -20.68
N LEU A 819 9.44 5.80 -21.18
CA LEU A 819 9.84 6.02 -22.57
C LEU A 819 8.86 5.36 -23.55
N SER A 820 8.47 4.11 -23.30
CA SER A 820 7.50 3.39 -24.11
C SER A 820 6.12 4.08 -24.11
N GLU A 821 5.68 4.57 -22.96
CA GLU A 821 4.43 5.32 -22.80
C GLU A 821 4.45 6.62 -23.63
N LEU A 822 5.55 7.38 -23.58
CA LEU A 822 5.72 8.59 -24.39
C LEU A 822 5.70 8.30 -25.90
N LEU A 823 6.34 7.21 -26.32
CA LEU A 823 6.44 6.85 -27.74
C LEU A 823 5.15 6.26 -28.31
N ALA A 824 4.43 5.44 -27.55
CA ALA A 824 3.23 4.75 -28.01
C ALA A 824 1.92 5.46 -27.59
N PHE A 825 1.74 5.75 -26.29
CA PHE A 825 0.45 6.26 -25.79
C PHE A 825 0.23 7.73 -26.17
N VAL A 826 1.20 8.61 -25.96
CA VAL A 826 1.06 10.04 -26.30
C VAL A 826 0.89 10.21 -27.81
N THR A 827 1.75 9.56 -28.61
CA THR A 827 1.64 9.54 -30.07
C THR A 827 0.31 8.94 -30.55
N GLY A 828 -0.19 7.90 -29.87
CA GLY A 828 -1.48 7.28 -30.19
C GLY A 828 -2.66 8.21 -29.96
N MET A 829 -2.67 8.95 -28.85
CA MET A 829 -3.70 9.98 -28.60
C MET A 829 -3.62 11.13 -29.60
N GLU A 830 -2.39 11.60 -29.91
CA GLU A 830 -2.14 12.63 -30.92
C GLU A 830 -2.69 12.22 -32.29
N TYR A 831 -2.37 11.00 -32.73
CA TYR A 831 -2.84 10.48 -34.01
C TYR A 831 -4.36 10.24 -34.00
N ALA A 832 -4.94 9.73 -32.91
CA ALA A 832 -6.39 9.59 -32.78
C ALA A 832 -7.12 10.94 -32.90
N TYR A 833 -6.56 12.00 -32.32
CA TYR A 833 -7.15 13.34 -32.39
C TYR A 833 -6.99 13.98 -33.77
N THR A 834 -5.77 13.96 -34.32
CA THR A 834 -5.45 14.60 -35.60
C THR A 834 -6.15 13.96 -36.79
N LYS A 835 -6.43 12.65 -36.72
CA LYS A 835 -7.14 11.91 -37.78
C LYS A 835 -8.65 11.84 -37.59
N ALA A 836 -9.19 12.35 -36.48
CA ALA A 836 -10.62 12.35 -36.22
C ALA A 836 -11.32 13.58 -36.85
N PRO A 837 -12.43 13.37 -37.59
CA PRO A 837 -13.28 14.47 -38.06
C PRO A 837 -13.75 15.36 -36.91
N LYS A 838 -13.92 16.66 -37.17
CA LYS A 838 -14.30 17.66 -36.13
C LYS A 838 -15.52 17.22 -35.33
N SER A 839 -16.54 16.67 -36.00
CA SER A 839 -17.79 16.20 -35.40
C SER A 839 -17.64 14.92 -34.55
N MET A 840 -16.56 14.15 -34.68
CA MET A 840 -16.40 12.81 -34.08
C MET A 840 -15.17 12.65 -33.17
N ARG A 841 -14.42 13.73 -32.89
CA ARG A 841 -13.20 13.70 -32.05
C ARG A 841 -13.40 13.02 -30.69
N SER A 842 -14.49 13.33 -30.00
CA SER A 842 -14.81 12.73 -28.71
C SER A 842 -15.06 11.22 -28.83
N ILE A 843 -15.72 10.76 -29.91
CA ILE A 843 -16.00 9.34 -30.16
C ILE A 843 -14.71 8.58 -30.48
N VAL A 844 -13.88 9.09 -31.37
CA VAL A 844 -12.60 8.43 -31.76
C VAL A 844 -11.65 8.36 -30.56
N SER A 845 -11.54 9.43 -29.78
CA SER A 845 -10.75 9.44 -28.54
C SER A 845 -11.29 8.45 -27.50
N SER A 846 -12.62 8.30 -27.43
CA SER A 846 -13.27 7.32 -26.56
C SER A 846 -13.00 5.87 -26.98
N LEU A 847 -12.97 5.60 -28.28
CA LEU A 847 -12.62 4.28 -28.83
C LEU A 847 -11.15 3.93 -28.58
N PHE A 848 -10.26 4.92 -28.66
CA PHE A 848 -8.86 4.72 -28.27
C PHE A 848 -8.74 4.30 -26.80
N LEU A 849 -9.42 5.01 -25.88
CA LEU A 849 -9.42 4.66 -24.45
C LEU A 849 -10.06 3.30 -24.16
N LEU A 850 -11.02 2.86 -24.97
CA LEU A 850 -11.62 1.51 -24.86
C LEU A 850 -10.60 0.39 -25.02
N THR A 851 -9.52 0.61 -25.78
CA THR A 851 -8.45 -0.37 -25.95
C THR A 851 -7.73 -0.68 -24.63
N CYS A 852 -7.59 0.33 -23.76
CA CYS A 852 -7.06 0.18 -22.40
C CYS A 852 -7.98 -0.68 -21.52
N SER A 853 -9.29 -0.52 -21.67
CA SER A 853 -10.31 -1.32 -20.96
C SER A 853 -10.16 -2.79 -21.29
N ILE A 854 -10.10 -3.11 -22.59
CA ILE A 854 -9.96 -4.47 -23.07
C ILE A 854 -8.64 -5.08 -22.60
N GLY A 855 -7.53 -4.34 -22.70
CA GLY A 855 -6.23 -4.78 -22.18
C GLY A 855 -6.26 -5.03 -20.67
N SER A 856 -7.00 -4.23 -19.90
CA SER A 856 -7.16 -4.43 -18.46
C SER A 856 -8.00 -5.67 -18.13
N ILE A 857 -9.09 -5.93 -18.87
CA ILE A 857 -9.91 -7.15 -18.74
C ILE A 857 -9.07 -8.40 -19.04
N LEU A 858 -8.31 -8.39 -20.14
CA LEU A 858 -7.39 -9.48 -20.47
C LEU A 858 -6.26 -9.61 -19.43
N GLY A 859 -5.81 -8.51 -18.83
CA GLY A 859 -4.87 -8.56 -17.70
C GLY A 859 -5.44 -9.27 -16.47
N ILE A 860 -6.76 -9.13 -16.21
CA ILE A 860 -7.44 -9.82 -15.10
C ILE A 860 -7.57 -11.32 -15.38
N THR A 861 -7.88 -11.73 -16.61
CA THR A 861 -7.95 -13.15 -16.97
C THR A 861 -6.59 -13.85 -16.83
N LEU A 862 -5.49 -13.09 -16.90
CA LEU A 862 -4.13 -13.57 -16.62
C LEU A 862 -3.78 -13.58 -15.11
N SER A 863 -4.62 -13.08 -14.20
CA SER A 863 -4.32 -13.08 -12.77
C SER A 863 -4.05 -14.47 -12.14
N PRO A 864 -4.67 -15.58 -12.58
CA PRO A 864 -4.36 -16.91 -12.02
C PRO A 864 -2.92 -17.37 -12.31
N VAL A 865 -2.30 -16.87 -13.40
CA VAL A 865 -0.90 -17.18 -13.75
C VAL A 865 0.10 -16.21 -13.11
N SER A 866 -0.37 -15.09 -12.53
CA SER A 866 0.44 -14.14 -11.75
C SER A 866 0.71 -14.63 -10.31
N LYS A 867 1.23 -15.85 -10.18
CA LYS A 867 1.63 -16.47 -8.90
C LYS A 867 3.03 -17.06 -9.04
N ASP A 868 3.85 -16.98 -8.00
CA ASP A 868 5.17 -17.63 -8.01
C ASP A 868 5.03 -19.16 -8.09
N PRO A 869 5.87 -19.86 -8.88
CA PRO A 869 6.95 -19.33 -9.74
C PRO A 869 6.50 -18.91 -11.16
N LYS A 870 5.22 -19.13 -11.52
CA LYS A 870 4.66 -18.96 -12.88
C LYS A 870 4.73 -17.53 -13.43
N VAL A 871 4.85 -16.52 -12.58
CA VAL A 871 4.94 -15.11 -13.02
C VAL A 871 6.18 -14.84 -13.90
N LEU A 872 7.27 -15.60 -13.75
CA LEU A 872 8.43 -15.51 -14.65
C LEU A 872 8.07 -15.91 -16.10
N VAL A 873 7.36 -17.02 -16.26
CA VAL A 873 6.87 -17.49 -17.57
C VAL A 873 5.87 -16.50 -18.16
N GLN A 874 5.04 -15.89 -17.31
CA GLN A 874 4.14 -14.82 -17.73
C GLN A 874 4.92 -13.61 -18.28
N TYR A 875 5.98 -13.14 -17.61
CA TYR A 875 6.78 -12.04 -18.15
C TYR A 875 7.50 -12.42 -19.44
N ALA A 876 8.14 -13.59 -19.50
CA ALA A 876 8.83 -14.05 -20.71
C ALA A 876 7.88 -14.17 -21.91
N SER A 877 6.70 -14.76 -21.71
CA SER A 877 5.68 -14.89 -22.77
C SER A 877 5.13 -13.53 -23.22
N LEU A 878 4.83 -12.62 -22.29
CA LEU A 878 4.37 -11.27 -22.62
C LEU A 878 5.43 -10.47 -23.39
N SER A 879 6.71 -10.58 -23.02
CA SER A 879 7.81 -9.95 -23.76
C SER A 879 7.89 -10.46 -25.20
N GLY A 880 7.84 -11.79 -25.40
CA GLY A 880 7.86 -12.40 -26.72
C GLY A 880 6.66 -11.99 -27.59
N VAL A 881 5.46 -12.02 -27.02
CA VAL A 881 4.23 -11.60 -27.71
C VAL A 881 4.31 -10.11 -28.08
N MET A 882 4.82 -9.26 -27.20
CA MET A 882 4.99 -7.82 -27.48
C MET A 882 6.03 -7.58 -28.59
N ALA A 883 7.12 -8.34 -28.62
CA ALA A 883 8.12 -8.24 -29.69
C ALA A 883 7.53 -8.63 -31.07
N VAL A 884 6.80 -9.75 -31.14
CA VAL A 884 6.09 -10.16 -32.36
C VAL A 884 5.06 -9.12 -32.77
N THR A 885 4.30 -8.59 -31.81
CA THR A 885 3.32 -7.52 -32.02
C THR A 885 3.97 -6.28 -32.63
N ALA A 886 5.18 -5.89 -32.17
CA ALA A 886 5.91 -4.75 -32.71
C ALA A 886 6.31 -4.95 -34.19
N VAL A 887 6.81 -6.14 -34.53
CA VAL A 887 7.19 -6.50 -35.91
C VAL A 887 5.98 -6.53 -36.83
N CYS A 888 4.89 -7.20 -36.42
CA CYS A 888 3.65 -7.25 -37.18
C CYS A 888 3.08 -5.84 -37.38
N PHE A 889 3.01 -5.03 -36.32
CA PHE A 889 2.49 -3.66 -36.40
C PHE A 889 3.28 -2.81 -37.41
N LEU A 890 4.61 -2.88 -37.38
CA LEU A 890 5.44 -2.19 -38.37
C LEU A 890 5.13 -2.65 -39.80
N PHE A 891 5.07 -3.97 -40.02
CA PHE A 891 4.85 -4.54 -41.34
C PHE A 891 3.51 -4.12 -41.95
N PHE A 892 2.42 -4.14 -41.18
CA PHE A 892 1.08 -3.81 -41.66
C PHE A 892 0.79 -2.32 -41.77
N PHE A 893 1.35 -1.48 -40.88
CA PHE A 893 0.97 -0.07 -40.77
C PHE A 893 1.98 0.92 -41.36
N GLN A 894 3.19 0.50 -41.72
CA GLN A 894 4.18 1.36 -42.41
C GLN A 894 3.64 2.03 -43.69
N LYS A 895 2.60 1.47 -44.32
CA LYS A 895 1.94 2.07 -45.50
C LYS A 895 1.20 3.36 -45.16
N TYR A 896 0.67 3.49 -43.94
CA TYR A 896 -0.06 4.69 -43.52
C TYR A 896 0.86 5.88 -43.29
N ASP A 897 2.10 5.64 -42.85
CA ASP A 897 3.16 6.67 -42.78
C ASP A 897 3.42 7.32 -44.16
N LYS A 898 3.20 6.60 -45.27
CA LYS A 898 3.37 7.16 -46.64
C LYS A 898 2.17 7.98 -47.11
N ILE A 899 0.98 7.70 -46.59
CA ILE A 899 -0.28 8.34 -46.98
C ILE A 899 -0.62 9.52 -46.05
N GLU A 900 0.10 9.64 -44.93
CA GLU A 900 -0.13 10.62 -43.87
C GLU A 900 -0.23 12.07 -44.36
N ALA A 901 0.70 12.51 -45.22
CA ALA A 901 0.71 13.87 -45.77
C ALA A 901 -0.57 14.17 -46.57
N LYS A 902 -1.03 13.23 -47.40
CA LYS A 902 -2.28 13.38 -48.18
C LYS A 902 -3.52 13.46 -47.29
N MET A 903 -3.53 12.76 -46.16
CA MET A 903 -4.67 12.77 -45.23
C MET A 903 -4.77 14.07 -44.43
N ASN A 904 -3.65 14.75 -44.16
CA ASN A 904 -3.65 16.03 -43.44
C ASN A 904 -4.15 17.19 -44.33
N VAL A 905 -3.86 17.16 -45.63
CA VAL A 905 -4.33 18.15 -46.62
C VAL A 905 -5.86 18.08 -46.83
N LEU A 906 -6.48 16.91 -46.63
CA LEU A 906 -7.94 16.76 -46.75
C LEU A 906 -8.75 17.38 -45.58
N ASP A 907 -8.10 17.75 -44.47
CA ASP A 907 -8.73 18.34 -43.27
C ASP A 907 -8.63 19.89 -43.26
N SER A 908 -7.79 20.48 -44.13
CA SER A 908 -7.66 21.95 -44.31
C SER A 908 -8.84 22.56 -45.08
N GLY A 909 -9.69 21.74 -45.70
CA GLY A 909 -10.83 22.21 -46.50
C GLY A 909 -10.44 22.72 -47.88
N GLU A 910 -9.19 22.53 -48.31
CA GLU A 910 -8.70 22.99 -49.62
C GLU A 910 -9.36 22.28 -50.80
N ASP A 911 -9.80 21.03 -50.63
CA ASP A 911 -10.45 20.29 -51.72
C ASP A 911 -11.88 20.75 -52.05
N SER A 912 -12.59 21.41 -51.12
CA SER A 912 -13.96 21.87 -51.36
C SER A 912 -13.99 23.16 -52.18
N SER A 913 -12.99 24.03 -51.98
CA SER A 913 -12.87 25.32 -52.65
C SER A 913 -12.03 25.24 -53.93
N ALA A 914 -10.95 24.44 -53.94
CA ALA A 914 -10.13 24.22 -55.12
C ALA A 914 -10.85 23.40 -56.19
N ASN A 915 -11.63 22.36 -55.83
CA ASN A 915 -12.43 21.63 -56.82
C ASN A 915 -13.65 22.43 -57.28
N ALA A 916 -14.28 23.27 -56.45
CA ALA A 916 -15.36 24.14 -56.91
C ALA A 916 -14.85 25.27 -57.84
N ALA A 917 -13.65 25.78 -57.59
CA ALA A 917 -12.97 26.75 -58.46
C ALA A 917 -12.48 26.11 -59.77
N ASN A 918 -11.90 24.90 -59.73
CA ASN A 918 -11.48 24.17 -60.92
C ASN A 918 -12.66 23.63 -61.74
N HIS A 919 -13.78 23.25 -61.12
CA HIS A 919 -14.96 22.83 -61.86
C HIS A 919 -15.67 24.02 -62.51
N ARG A 920 -15.62 25.22 -61.88
CA ARG A 920 -16.09 26.48 -62.49
C ARG A 920 -15.17 26.99 -63.59
N SER A 921 -13.85 26.87 -63.46
CA SER A 921 -12.93 27.27 -64.54
C SER A 921 -13.02 26.31 -65.73
N GLN A 922 -13.13 25.00 -65.52
CA GLN A 922 -13.29 24.03 -66.61
C GLN A 922 -14.68 24.04 -67.29
N THR A 923 -15.72 24.57 -66.62
CA THR A 923 -17.03 24.79 -67.27
C THR A 923 -17.13 26.16 -67.95
N ALA A 924 -16.36 27.18 -67.52
CA ALA A 924 -16.21 28.44 -68.23
C ALA A 924 -15.28 28.36 -69.46
N GLU A 925 -14.44 27.33 -69.56
CA GLU A 925 -13.58 27.09 -70.75
C GLU A 925 -14.25 26.18 -71.81
N LYS A 926 -15.45 25.65 -71.51
CA LYS A 926 -16.25 24.78 -72.40
C LYS A 926 -17.67 25.30 -72.71
N ALA A 927 -17.98 26.53 -72.33
CA ALA A 927 -19.16 27.29 -72.74
C ALA A 927 -18.70 28.58 -73.41
#